data_AF-A0A2P6VQU5-F1
#
_entry.id   AF-A0A2P6VQU5-F1
#
_cell.length_a   1.000
_cell.length_b   1.000
_cell.length_c   1.000
_cell.angle_alpha   90.00
_cell.angle_beta   90.00
_cell.angle_gamma   90.00
#
_symmetry.space_group_name_H-M   'P 1'
#
loop_
_entity.id
_entity.type
_entity.pdbx_description
1 polymer ?
#
loop_
_entity_poly.entity_id
_entity_poly.type
_entity_poly.pdbx_seq_one_letter_code
_entity_poly.pdbx_strand_id
1 'polypeptide(L)'
;MAPNAALQQRPCGLQRPASRPSLQLGAERQAPRRPARRGPAAVRAEGPAPTKDEAKPKPAEQKHEQRSPWREWPRKRDWGASAWNGFLESAEDVTSHMGRMIKELPSTKAIDNMLVAGKDKGTLRLESRKPVVVLLGSGWGAHSILKVIDTDTYEVVCVSPRNHFLFTPMLPSTAVGTVEFRSLLEPVRVANPFVDFFEATCDKIDVKKKTIYCTSKNSYEDGFTPKFEVPFDILVVAVGEQPATFGVPGVEEHCYFMKEISDSSGLRQRIQSQFELAALPGTSEEDMRRALHFVVVGGGPTGVEFAGTLSDFLRDDLKKKYPEVMRYVCVSLLNATPSILVQFDEKMRQHALDNFKRVGVDVRNDTAVVEVTKNTIKLGTGEELPYGVCVWSAGNAPRPLIKDLAASIPEQAPFQPGGRPSKLAVDSYLRVIGAEDVLALGDASLYAPDRLPATAQVAGQQGAYAAHLINRGLRLGMGGLDQPPPSKPTNKLTLTDRAHAALGKSLVESPEGPKGVAYYNKGFTFVNLGVLAYLGDDRALTQIELPFASLKLSGEFAYLLYKSVYITKQVSFRNRVLILFDWLKTQVFGRDLEFDKEAAHLLAMHQKHCSGPMQHFLEVACGPARHAALIARTAGATATGLDLSPSMLRFAEQQAAAAGVGGSMRFMQADMTQEGWAAQVEGPADLAAVLLGSLAHCLDNEAALACFGELGRAVRPGGLLVLELPHPSDLWGGYCLEDDQFVEAWDAESDDGSRTVLVEWGREGDAFDLQEQLLHRTVGLSVYEGDDLASSEVEVVPQRQFTLQEIDLLARASGFEVVEVHGDFDAAIGLEHEDAYRSVACLRRRQAA
;
A
#
# COMPACT_ATOMS: atom_id res chain seq x y z
N MET A 1 14.27 -62.17 5.03
CA MET A 1 15.64 -61.94 5.55
C MET A 1 16.16 -60.65 4.93
N ALA A 2 16.70 -59.75 5.75
CA ALA A 2 17.15 -58.38 5.46
C ALA A 2 18.36 -58.32 4.46
N PRO A 3 18.94 -57.15 4.04
CA PRO A 3 18.77 -55.77 4.56
C PRO A 3 18.82 -54.58 3.55
N ASN A 4 18.54 -53.38 4.11
CA ASN A 4 18.90 -51.98 3.78
C ASN A 4 19.72 -51.62 2.52
N ALA A 5 19.30 -50.53 1.86
CA ALA A 5 20.20 -49.55 1.25
C ALA A 5 19.60 -48.13 1.32
N ALA A 6 20.29 -47.25 2.06
CA ALA A 6 20.06 -45.81 2.12
C ALA A 6 20.61 -45.12 0.87
N LEU A 7 19.93 -44.08 0.38
CA LEU A 7 20.46 -43.17 -0.64
C LEU A 7 20.33 -41.72 -0.18
N GLN A 8 21.47 -41.05 -0.22
CA GLN A 8 21.82 -39.77 0.38
C GLN A 8 21.15 -38.56 -0.29
N GLN A 9 20.70 -37.62 0.52
CA GLN A 9 20.35 -36.26 0.11
C GLN A 9 21.60 -35.50 -0.36
N ARG A 10 21.51 -34.79 -1.49
CA ARG A 10 22.56 -33.88 -1.97
C ARG A 10 22.29 -32.44 -1.52
N PRO A 11 23.29 -31.68 -1.05
CA PRO A 11 23.13 -30.28 -0.68
C PRO A 11 23.24 -29.37 -1.91
N CYS A 12 22.33 -28.40 -2.05
CA CYS A 12 22.44 -27.33 -3.05
C CYS A 12 23.08 -26.10 -2.39
N GLY A 13 24.40 -25.99 -2.48
CA GLY A 13 25.16 -24.79 -2.11
C GLY A 13 25.44 -23.94 -3.35
N LEU A 14 25.31 -22.62 -3.21
CA LEU A 14 25.75 -21.61 -4.19
C LEU A 14 27.25 -21.77 -4.49
N GLN A 15 27.62 -22.06 -5.74
CA GLN A 15 29.00 -22.05 -6.21
C GLN A 15 29.27 -20.83 -7.10
N ARG A 16 30.40 -20.14 -6.82
CA ARG A 16 30.99 -19.08 -7.66
C ARG A 16 31.53 -19.67 -8.98
N PRO A 17 31.49 -18.95 -10.12
CA PRO A 17 32.13 -19.41 -11.36
C PRO A 17 33.59 -18.94 -11.44
N ALA A 18 34.51 -19.84 -11.80
CA ALA A 18 35.88 -19.51 -12.15
C ALA A 18 36.24 -19.98 -13.57
N SER A 19 36.87 -19.05 -14.29
CA SER A 19 37.84 -19.17 -15.40
C SER A 19 37.53 -19.98 -16.67
N ARG A 20 37.60 -19.25 -17.78
CA ARG A 20 37.66 -19.68 -19.19
C ARG A 20 38.73 -20.75 -19.48
N PRO A 21 38.56 -21.46 -20.62
CA PRO A 21 39.65 -21.56 -21.58
C PRO A 21 39.24 -21.09 -22.99
N SER A 22 40.26 -20.54 -23.65
CA SER A 22 40.34 -20.06 -25.04
C SER A 22 40.24 -21.18 -26.08
N LEU A 23 39.62 -20.90 -27.24
CA LEU A 23 40.10 -21.38 -28.54
C LEU A 23 39.44 -20.63 -29.74
N GLN A 24 40.30 -19.83 -30.38
CA GLN A 24 40.51 -19.51 -31.79
C GLN A 24 39.35 -19.44 -32.83
N LEU A 25 39.46 -18.35 -33.59
CA LEU A 25 38.74 -17.94 -34.80
C LEU A 25 39.05 -18.82 -36.04
N GLY A 26 38.04 -18.96 -36.89
CA GLY A 26 38.16 -19.33 -38.30
C GLY A 26 36.89 -18.97 -39.06
N ALA A 27 36.96 -17.97 -39.93
CA ALA A 27 35.87 -17.45 -40.75
C ALA A 27 35.57 -18.35 -41.96
N GLU A 28 34.32 -18.39 -42.44
CA GLU A 28 33.92 -18.00 -43.81
C GLU A 28 32.41 -18.13 -44.09
N ARG A 29 31.96 -17.29 -45.01
CA ARG A 29 30.56 -17.03 -45.43
C ARG A 29 29.96 -18.22 -46.20
N GLN A 30 28.64 -18.44 -46.07
CA GLN A 30 27.71 -18.61 -47.21
C GLN A 30 26.24 -18.69 -46.74
N ALA A 31 25.37 -17.94 -47.42
CA ALA A 31 23.91 -17.96 -47.25
C ALA A 31 23.27 -19.17 -47.95
N PRO A 32 22.09 -19.65 -47.48
CA PRO A 32 21.22 -20.43 -48.33
C PRO A 32 19.78 -19.89 -48.46
N ARG A 33 19.26 -20.16 -49.65
CA ARG A 33 17.97 -19.80 -50.24
C ARG A 33 16.82 -20.62 -49.66
N ARG A 34 15.60 -20.03 -49.71
CA ARG A 34 14.30 -20.70 -49.52
C ARG A 34 14.05 -21.84 -50.52
N PRO A 35 13.26 -22.85 -50.14
CA PRO A 35 12.44 -23.59 -51.10
C PRO A 35 10.93 -23.47 -50.82
N ALA A 36 10.19 -23.44 -51.93
CA ALA A 36 8.74 -23.43 -52.02
C ALA A 36 8.13 -24.84 -51.78
N ARG A 37 6.89 -24.90 -51.26
CA ARG A 37 6.07 -26.11 -51.19
C ARG A 37 4.97 -26.09 -52.27
N ARG A 38 4.83 -27.20 -53.01
CA ARG A 38 3.76 -27.52 -53.96
C ARG A 38 3.02 -28.80 -53.50
N GLY A 39 1.68 -28.70 -53.37
CA GLY A 39 0.59 -29.68 -53.68
C GLY A 39 0.56 -31.09 -53.05
N PRO A 40 -0.54 -31.87 -53.19
CA PRO A 40 -1.77 -31.65 -54.00
C PRO A 40 -3.12 -31.94 -53.28
N ALA A 41 -4.22 -31.73 -54.03
CA ALA A 41 -5.63 -31.90 -53.67
C ALA A 41 -6.23 -33.26 -54.11
N ALA A 42 -7.33 -33.71 -53.48
CA ALA A 42 -8.39 -34.64 -53.93
C ALA A 42 -9.16 -35.19 -52.69
N VAL A 43 -10.44 -35.59 -52.64
CA VAL A 43 -11.62 -35.65 -53.53
C VAL A 43 -12.84 -35.92 -52.59
N ARG A 44 -14.02 -35.38 -52.94
CA ARG A 44 -15.33 -35.66 -52.31
C ARG A 44 -15.90 -37.01 -52.79
N ALA A 45 -16.63 -37.72 -51.93
CA ALA A 45 -17.53 -38.81 -52.30
C ALA A 45 -18.92 -38.61 -51.66
N GLU A 46 -19.97 -38.74 -52.48
CA GLU A 46 -21.38 -38.63 -52.14
C GLU A 46 -22.06 -39.99 -51.90
N GLY A 47 -23.14 -39.99 -51.11
CA GLY A 47 -24.26 -40.94 -51.18
C GLY A 47 -24.78 -41.43 -49.81
N PRO A 48 -26.04 -41.91 -49.69
CA PRO A 48 -27.30 -41.45 -50.26
C PRO A 48 -28.37 -41.11 -49.16
N ALA A 49 -29.47 -40.48 -49.56
CA ALA A 49 -30.56 -40.02 -48.70
C ALA A 49 -31.49 -41.15 -48.17
N PRO A 50 -32.15 -40.97 -47.02
CA PRO A 50 -33.37 -41.67 -46.68
C PRO A 50 -34.62 -40.75 -46.67
N THR A 51 -35.75 -41.43 -46.74
CA THR A 51 -37.10 -41.04 -47.18
C THR A 51 -37.98 -40.37 -46.13
N LYS A 52 -39.08 -39.77 -46.64
CA LYS A 52 -40.23 -39.19 -45.92
C LYS A 52 -40.95 -40.21 -45.02
N ASP A 53 -41.32 -39.79 -43.81
CA ASP A 53 -42.68 -39.72 -43.24
C ASP A 53 -42.64 -39.85 -41.71
N GLU A 54 -43.17 -38.83 -41.01
CA GLU A 54 -44.17 -38.96 -39.94
C GLU A 54 -44.41 -37.57 -39.30
N ALA A 55 -45.58 -37.02 -39.58
CA ALA A 55 -46.06 -35.79 -38.97
C ALA A 55 -46.46 -36.06 -37.51
N LYS A 56 -45.85 -35.31 -36.56
CA LYS A 56 -46.31 -35.17 -35.17
C LYS A 56 -46.60 -33.69 -34.88
N PRO A 57 -47.61 -33.41 -34.03
CA PRO A 57 -48.39 -32.17 -34.09
C PRO A 57 -47.58 -30.96 -33.64
N LYS A 58 -47.84 -29.80 -34.26
CA LYS A 58 -47.34 -28.50 -33.81
C LYS A 58 -47.71 -28.31 -32.33
N PRO A 59 -46.75 -28.12 -31.42
CA PRO A 59 -47.06 -27.58 -30.10
C PRO A 59 -47.59 -26.16 -30.30
N ALA A 60 -48.65 -25.83 -29.56
CA ALA A 60 -49.32 -24.54 -29.55
C ALA A 60 -48.32 -23.37 -29.59
N GLU A 61 -48.64 -22.32 -30.35
CA GLU A 61 -47.96 -21.02 -30.30
C GLU A 61 -47.74 -20.63 -28.84
N GLN A 62 -46.51 -20.77 -28.37
CA GLN A 62 -46.06 -20.05 -27.19
C GLN A 62 -46.20 -18.59 -27.58
N LYS A 63 -47.09 -17.89 -26.87
CA LYS A 63 -47.15 -16.42 -26.89
C LYS A 63 -45.72 -15.92 -26.91
N HIS A 64 -45.33 -15.25 -27.99
CA HIS A 64 -44.11 -14.44 -28.00
C HIS A 64 -44.18 -13.55 -26.75
N GLU A 65 -43.41 -13.88 -25.70
CA GLU A 65 -43.13 -12.94 -24.64
C GLU A 65 -42.57 -11.71 -25.34
N GLN A 66 -43.34 -10.63 -25.34
CA GLN A 66 -42.86 -9.32 -25.75
C GLN A 66 -41.66 -9.02 -24.85
N ARG A 67 -40.46 -9.26 -25.38
CA ARG A 67 -39.22 -8.90 -24.69
C ARG A 67 -39.30 -7.40 -24.41
N SER A 68 -39.00 -7.02 -23.17
CA SER A 68 -39.06 -5.63 -22.74
C SER A 68 -38.24 -4.77 -23.70
N PRO A 69 -38.77 -3.63 -24.20
CA PRO A 69 -38.03 -2.73 -25.08
C PRO A 69 -36.72 -2.24 -24.45
N TRP A 70 -36.65 -2.23 -23.11
CA TRP A 70 -35.49 -1.79 -22.35
C TRP A 70 -34.32 -2.78 -22.37
N ARG A 71 -34.56 -4.05 -22.71
CA ARG A 71 -33.52 -5.09 -22.75
C ARG A 71 -32.46 -4.85 -23.80
N GLU A 72 -32.84 -4.18 -24.89
CA GLU A 72 -31.96 -3.81 -26.00
C GLU A 72 -31.49 -2.35 -25.91
N TRP A 73 -31.74 -1.68 -24.77
CA TRP A 73 -31.43 -0.29 -24.52
C TRP A 73 -30.19 -0.12 -23.60
N PRO A 74 -29.23 0.75 -23.95
CA PRO A 74 -29.16 1.56 -25.16
C PRO A 74 -28.83 0.71 -26.40
N ARG A 75 -29.40 1.07 -27.57
CA ARG A 75 -29.14 0.37 -28.84
C ARG A 75 -27.63 0.30 -29.10
N LYS A 76 -27.11 -0.88 -29.47
CA LYS A 76 -25.68 -1.11 -29.79
C LYS A 76 -25.17 -0.03 -30.76
N ARG A 77 -24.15 0.72 -30.34
CA ARG A 77 -23.40 1.67 -31.17
C ARG A 77 -22.23 0.95 -31.87
N ASP A 78 -21.82 1.49 -33.01
CA ASP A 78 -20.68 0.97 -33.80
C ASP A 78 -19.40 0.86 -32.96
N TRP A 79 -18.75 -0.31 -33.01
CA TRP A 79 -17.63 -0.70 -32.15
C TRP A 79 -16.47 0.32 -32.15
N GLY A 80 -16.13 0.89 -33.31
CA GLY A 80 -15.01 1.83 -33.45
C GLY A 80 -15.23 3.20 -32.77
N ALA A 81 -16.47 3.69 -32.71
CA ALA A 81 -16.80 4.96 -32.06
C ALA A 81 -17.05 4.79 -30.55
N SER A 82 -17.41 3.58 -30.09
CA SER A 82 -17.70 3.28 -28.69
C SER A 82 -16.43 3.19 -27.83
N ALA A 83 -15.35 2.60 -28.35
CA ALA A 83 -14.09 2.47 -27.62
C ALA A 83 -13.39 3.83 -27.44
N TRP A 84 -13.41 4.68 -28.48
CA TRP A 84 -12.80 6.01 -28.44
C TRP A 84 -13.58 7.00 -27.56
N ASN A 85 -14.92 7.01 -27.65
CA ASN A 85 -15.73 7.81 -26.74
C ASN A 85 -15.72 7.24 -25.31
N GLY A 86 -15.69 5.92 -25.11
CA GLY A 86 -15.54 5.34 -23.76
C GLY A 86 -14.19 5.65 -23.12
N PHE A 87 -13.12 5.72 -23.92
CA PHE A 87 -11.80 6.15 -23.48
C PHE A 87 -11.76 7.65 -23.17
N LEU A 88 -12.29 8.50 -24.06
CA LEU A 88 -12.38 9.95 -23.84
C LEU A 88 -13.32 10.32 -22.70
N GLU A 89 -14.39 9.56 -22.49
CA GLU A 89 -15.36 9.78 -21.40
C GLU A 89 -14.84 9.22 -20.08
N SER A 90 -14.15 8.07 -20.06
CA SER A 90 -13.39 7.64 -18.89
C SER A 90 -12.24 8.60 -18.59
N ALA A 91 -11.62 9.19 -19.62
CA ALA A 91 -10.60 10.22 -19.48
C ALA A 91 -11.21 11.56 -19.03
N GLU A 92 -12.41 11.93 -19.46
CA GLU A 92 -13.21 13.07 -18.94
C GLU A 92 -13.66 12.82 -17.50
N ASP A 93 -14.01 11.59 -17.14
CA ASP A 93 -14.34 11.20 -15.76
C ASP A 93 -13.08 11.23 -14.88
N VAL A 94 -11.92 10.78 -15.40
CA VAL A 94 -10.60 10.87 -14.76
C VAL A 94 -10.09 12.32 -14.68
N THR A 95 -10.27 13.13 -15.72
CA THR A 95 -9.86 14.55 -15.73
C THR A 95 -10.83 15.44 -14.97
N SER A 96 -12.12 15.10 -14.86
CA SER A 96 -13.04 15.74 -13.92
C SER A 96 -12.72 15.36 -12.47
N HIS A 97 -12.16 14.17 -12.24
CA HIS A 97 -11.54 13.75 -10.98
C HIS A 97 -10.30 14.60 -10.63
N MET A 98 -9.52 15.01 -11.63
CA MET A 98 -8.35 15.88 -11.46
C MET A 98 -8.74 17.36 -11.31
N GLY A 99 -9.66 17.86 -12.14
CA GLY A 99 -10.08 19.28 -12.15
C GLY A 99 -10.93 19.71 -10.95
N ARG A 100 -11.51 18.77 -10.18
CA ARG A 100 -12.23 19.07 -8.92
C ARG A 100 -11.33 19.11 -7.69
N MET A 101 -10.07 18.65 -7.77
CA MET A 101 -9.10 18.82 -6.68
C MET A 101 -8.72 20.31 -6.43
N ILE A 102 -9.17 21.23 -7.30
CA ILE A 102 -8.78 22.65 -7.30
C ILE A 102 -9.90 23.59 -6.80
N LYS A 103 -11.09 23.10 -6.45
CA LYS A 103 -12.17 23.96 -5.91
C LYS A 103 -12.35 23.80 -4.41
N GLU A 104 -12.06 24.87 -3.66
CA GLU A 104 -12.60 25.07 -2.31
C GLU A 104 -14.12 24.96 -2.34
N LEU A 105 -14.67 24.00 -1.62
CA LEU A 105 -16.11 23.85 -1.41
C LEU A 105 -16.50 24.32 0.00
N PRO A 106 -17.66 24.98 0.14
CA PRO A 106 -18.02 25.67 1.38
C PRO A 106 -18.36 24.69 2.51
N SER A 107 -18.11 25.13 3.74
CA SER A 107 -18.40 24.38 4.96
C SER A 107 -19.90 24.22 5.23
N THR A 108 -20.35 23.01 5.58
CA THR A 108 -21.40 22.85 6.60
C THR A 108 -21.24 21.55 7.38
N LYS A 109 -20.98 21.67 8.68
CA LYS A 109 -21.22 20.64 9.71
C LYS A 109 -22.74 20.43 9.86
N ALA A 110 -23.32 19.58 9.03
CA ALA A 110 -24.78 19.39 9.00
C ALA A 110 -25.26 18.34 10.01
N ILE A 111 -24.52 17.25 10.23
CA ILE A 111 -25.01 16.12 11.03
C ILE A 111 -25.09 16.37 12.53
N ASP A 112 -24.23 17.22 13.11
CA ASP A 112 -24.36 17.63 14.52
C ASP A 112 -25.74 18.27 14.82
N ASN A 113 -26.39 18.87 13.81
CA ASN A 113 -27.71 19.49 13.93
C ASN A 113 -28.88 18.57 13.52
N MET A 114 -28.60 17.39 12.93
CA MET A 114 -29.61 16.51 12.30
C MET A 114 -29.79 15.17 13.02
N LEU A 115 -28.95 14.90 14.00
CA LEU A 115 -29.10 13.80 14.94
C LEU A 115 -30.02 14.23 16.09
N VAL A 116 -31.22 13.66 16.16
CA VAL A 116 -32.06 13.77 17.37
C VAL A 116 -31.44 12.91 18.47
N ALA A 117 -31.41 13.44 19.70
CA ALA A 117 -30.91 12.75 20.88
C ALA A 117 -31.60 11.38 21.09
N GLY A 118 -30.94 10.32 20.62
CA GLY A 118 -31.23 8.92 20.90
C GLY A 118 -30.14 8.25 21.75
N LYS A 119 -29.31 9.05 22.45
CA LYS A 119 -28.22 8.55 23.32
C LYS A 119 -28.72 7.57 24.39
N ASP A 120 -29.99 7.64 24.78
CA ASP A 120 -30.55 6.80 25.84
C ASP A 120 -31.30 5.55 25.33
N LYS A 121 -31.51 5.39 24.01
CA LYS A 121 -32.36 4.30 23.44
C LYS A 121 -31.74 3.52 22.26
N GLY A 122 -30.47 3.73 21.93
CA GLY A 122 -29.76 2.93 20.92
C GLY A 122 -30.27 3.05 19.48
N THR A 123 -30.99 4.13 19.15
CA THR A 123 -31.50 4.39 17.79
C THR A 123 -31.14 5.81 17.36
N LEU A 124 -29.96 5.97 16.76
CA LEU A 124 -29.60 7.18 16.02
C LEU A 124 -30.35 7.15 14.68
N ARG A 125 -31.09 8.20 14.35
CA ARG A 125 -31.75 8.37 13.04
C ARG A 125 -31.37 9.73 12.47
N LEU A 126 -31.11 9.76 11.16
CA LEU A 126 -30.82 10.98 10.42
C LEU A 126 -32.14 11.60 9.94
N GLU A 127 -32.45 12.83 10.37
CA GLU A 127 -33.51 13.63 9.77
C GLU A 127 -32.91 14.64 8.79
N SER A 128 -32.99 14.34 7.49
CA SER A 128 -32.53 15.23 6.42
C SER A 128 -33.64 15.67 5.48
N ARG A 129 -33.57 16.92 5.02
CA ARG A 129 -34.37 17.42 3.89
C ARG A 129 -33.72 17.07 2.54
N LYS A 130 -32.43 16.73 2.54
CA LYS A 130 -31.70 16.21 1.37
C LYS A 130 -31.90 14.69 1.29
N PRO A 131 -31.89 14.09 0.09
CA PRO A 131 -31.88 12.64 -0.03
C PRO A 131 -30.61 12.04 0.60
N VAL A 132 -30.76 10.92 1.30
CA VAL A 132 -29.66 10.24 2.01
C VAL A 132 -29.01 9.17 1.13
N VAL A 133 -27.70 9.30 0.91
CA VAL A 133 -26.86 8.33 0.21
C VAL A 133 -26.01 7.59 1.23
N VAL A 134 -26.22 6.28 1.34
CA VAL A 134 -25.41 5.43 2.22
C VAL A 134 -24.38 4.65 1.41
N LEU A 135 -23.11 4.79 1.77
CA LEU A 135 -21.97 4.08 1.20
C LEU A 135 -21.50 3.01 2.18
N LEU A 136 -21.64 1.72 1.82
CA LEU A 136 -21.08 0.62 2.60
C LEU A 136 -19.68 0.27 2.10
N GLY A 137 -18.70 0.39 3.00
CA GLY A 137 -17.29 0.13 2.72
C GLY A 137 -16.46 1.39 2.47
N SER A 138 -15.15 1.23 2.57
CA SER A 138 -14.13 2.27 2.34
C SER A 138 -13.03 1.78 1.40
N GLY A 139 -13.35 0.81 0.54
CA GLY A 139 -12.43 0.27 -0.49
C GLY A 139 -12.46 1.08 -1.79
N TRP A 140 -11.84 0.55 -2.85
CA TRP A 140 -11.72 1.19 -4.16
C TRP A 140 -13.03 1.80 -4.70
N GLY A 141 -14.12 1.02 -4.74
CA GLY A 141 -15.40 1.52 -5.27
C GLY A 141 -16.01 2.64 -4.42
N ALA A 142 -15.99 2.50 -3.09
CA ALA A 142 -16.51 3.52 -2.19
C ALA A 142 -15.66 4.79 -2.22
N HIS A 143 -14.33 4.66 -2.20
CA HIS A 143 -13.41 5.79 -2.21
C HIS A 143 -13.51 6.61 -3.50
N SER A 144 -13.68 5.97 -4.66
CA SER A 144 -13.94 6.67 -5.92
C SER A 144 -15.22 7.50 -5.91
N ILE A 145 -16.23 7.14 -5.11
CA ILE A 145 -17.44 7.95 -4.90
C ILE A 145 -17.17 9.05 -3.88
N LEU A 146 -16.59 8.70 -2.73
CA LEU A 146 -16.30 9.61 -1.62
C LEU A 146 -15.59 10.88 -2.09
N LYS A 147 -14.63 10.75 -3.01
CA LYS A 147 -13.84 11.90 -3.51
C LYS A 147 -14.64 12.96 -4.26
N VAL A 148 -15.79 12.61 -4.84
CA VAL A 148 -16.48 13.49 -5.81
C VAL A 148 -17.99 13.59 -5.64
N ILE A 149 -18.58 12.85 -4.69
CA ILE A 149 -20.01 12.88 -4.39
C ILE A 149 -20.45 14.30 -3.97
N ASP A 150 -21.58 14.75 -4.50
CA ASP A 150 -22.12 16.08 -4.25
C ASP A 150 -22.84 16.15 -2.89
N THR A 151 -22.14 16.65 -1.88
CA THR A 151 -22.66 16.84 -0.52
C THR A 151 -23.54 18.09 -0.37
N ASP A 152 -23.62 18.96 -1.39
CA ASP A 152 -24.58 20.08 -1.41
C ASP A 152 -25.98 19.57 -1.74
N THR A 153 -26.08 18.58 -2.63
CA THR A 153 -27.36 17.97 -3.01
C THR A 153 -27.78 16.80 -2.10
N TYR A 154 -26.81 16.03 -1.58
CA TYR A 154 -27.06 14.81 -0.84
C TYR A 154 -26.53 14.87 0.60
N GLU A 155 -27.23 14.19 1.50
CA GLU A 155 -26.65 13.79 2.78
C GLU A 155 -25.90 12.48 2.56
N VAL A 156 -24.61 12.41 2.86
CA VAL A 156 -23.80 11.23 2.53
C VAL A 156 -23.24 10.61 3.80
N VAL A 157 -23.51 9.31 3.99
CA VAL A 157 -23.04 8.53 5.14
C VAL A 157 -22.21 7.37 4.66
N CYS A 158 -20.97 7.29 5.09
CA CYS A 158 -20.09 6.15 4.88
C CYS A 158 -20.05 5.27 6.13
N VAL A 159 -20.38 3.99 5.98
CA VAL A 159 -20.29 2.99 7.05
C VAL A 159 -19.25 1.94 6.66
N SER A 160 -18.21 1.82 7.46
CA SER A 160 -17.20 0.77 7.28
C SER A 160 -16.50 0.45 8.59
N PRO A 161 -16.14 -0.82 8.86
CA PRO A 161 -15.27 -1.15 9.99
C PRO A 161 -13.83 -0.66 9.78
N ARG A 162 -13.50 -0.08 8.62
CA ARG A 162 -12.18 0.46 8.31
C ARG A 162 -12.29 1.95 8.05
N ASN A 163 -11.64 2.75 8.88
CA ASN A 163 -11.66 4.22 8.85
C ASN A 163 -10.79 4.88 7.78
N HIS A 164 -10.22 4.08 6.88
CA HIS A 164 -9.33 4.54 5.82
C HIS A 164 -9.55 3.72 4.54
N PHE A 165 -9.25 4.35 3.41
CA PHE A 165 -8.96 3.66 2.17
C PHE A 165 -7.57 3.02 2.23
N LEU A 166 -7.44 1.86 1.61
CA LEU A 166 -6.18 1.11 1.49
C LEU A 166 -5.84 0.92 0.02
N PHE A 167 -4.66 1.40 -0.37
CA PHE A 167 -4.08 1.15 -1.69
C PHE A 167 -3.55 -0.29 -1.80
N THR A 168 -4.47 -1.24 -2.01
CA THR A 168 -4.17 -2.68 -1.98
C THR A 168 -3.05 -3.18 -2.90
N PRO A 169 -2.77 -2.59 -4.10
CA PRO A 169 -1.75 -3.11 -5.00
C PRO A 169 -0.32 -3.09 -4.45
N MET A 170 -0.03 -2.21 -3.48
CA MET A 170 1.31 -2.12 -2.87
C MET A 170 1.37 -2.77 -1.48
N LEU A 171 0.30 -3.46 -1.07
CA LEU A 171 0.27 -4.17 0.20
C LEU A 171 1.41 -5.21 0.33
N PRO A 172 1.80 -5.99 -0.71
CA PRO A 172 2.94 -6.89 -0.65
C PRO A 172 4.25 -6.18 -0.24
N SER A 173 4.51 -4.99 -0.77
CA SER A 173 5.70 -4.19 -0.48
C SER A 173 5.76 -3.73 0.98
N THR A 174 4.61 -3.51 1.61
CA THR A 174 4.56 -3.13 3.04
C THR A 174 4.89 -4.27 4.00
N ALA A 175 4.64 -5.52 3.61
CA ALA A 175 4.94 -6.67 4.47
C ALA A 175 6.45 -6.82 4.72
N VAL A 176 7.31 -6.25 3.86
CA VAL A 176 8.77 -6.34 3.95
C VAL A 176 9.48 -5.00 4.19
N GLY A 177 8.74 -3.88 4.29
CA GLY A 177 9.35 -2.56 4.58
C GLY A 177 9.89 -1.79 3.39
N THR A 178 9.53 -2.18 2.15
CA THR A 178 9.83 -1.37 0.95
C THR A 178 8.98 -0.10 0.90
N VAL A 179 7.78 -0.15 1.49
CA VAL A 179 6.86 0.98 1.62
C VAL A 179 6.23 0.90 3.00
N GLU A 180 6.00 2.05 3.63
CA GLU A 180 5.42 2.10 4.96
C GLU A 180 3.89 2.03 4.93
N PHE A 181 3.30 1.46 5.99
CA PHE A 181 1.85 1.24 6.04
C PHE A 181 1.09 2.53 5.81
N ARG A 182 1.53 3.62 6.47
CA ARG A 182 0.91 4.95 6.44
C ARG A 182 0.87 5.60 5.05
N SER A 183 1.76 5.16 4.15
CA SER A 183 1.92 5.68 2.79
C SER A 183 0.84 5.12 1.85
N LEU A 184 0.23 4.00 2.22
CA LEU A 184 -0.87 3.37 1.46
C LEU A 184 -2.27 3.74 1.96
N LEU A 185 -2.37 4.52 3.05
CA LEU A 185 -3.65 4.82 3.68
C LEU A 185 -4.08 6.25 3.41
N GLU A 186 -5.38 6.40 3.16
CA GLU A 186 -6.05 7.70 3.11
C GLU A 186 -7.25 7.65 4.06
N PRO A 187 -7.22 8.34 5.22
CA PRO A 187 -8.34 8.35 6.15
C PRO A 187 -9.63 8.83 5.48
N VAL A 188 -10.76 8.17 5.72
CA VAL A 188 -12.04 8.53 5.09
C VAL A 188 -12.43 9.97 5.43
N ARG A 189 -12.20 10.39 6.68
CA ARG A 189 -12.48 11.74 7.17
C ARG A 189 -11.59 12.83 6.53
N VAL A 190 -10.44 12.45 5.98
CA VAL A 190 -9.54 13.35 5.24
C VAL A 190 -9.93 13.37 3.76
N ALA A 191 -10.21 12.20 3.19
CA ALA A 191 -10.61 12.05 1.79
C ALA A 191 -11.84 12.89 1.42
N ASN A 192 -12.83 12.97 2.33
CA ASN A 192 -13.93 13.91 2.21
C ASN A 192 -14.44 14.32 3.60
N PRO A 193 -14.13 15.54 4.08
CA PRO A 193 -14.55 16.02 5.40
C PRO A 193 -16.05 16.36 5.49
N PHE A 194 -16.76 16.37 4.36
CA PHE A 194 -18.20 16.64 4.28
C PHE A 194 -19.06 15.38 4.27
N VAL A 195 -18.43 14.20 4.31
CA VAL A 195 -19.13 12.92 4.43
C VAL A 195 -19.06 12.44 5.87
N ASP A 196 -20.21 12.08 6.41
CA ASP A 196 -20.25 11.49 7.74
C ASP A 196 -19.79 10.05 7.71
N PHE A 197 -18.85 9.74 8.60
CA PHE A 197 -18.24 8.43 8.67
C PHE A 197 -18.55 7.75 10.01
N PHE A 198 -19.08 6.53 9.93
CA PHE A 198 -19.30 5.65 11.07
C PHE A 198 -18.39 4.42 10.98
N GLU A 199 -17.52 4.25 11.98
CA GLU A 199 -16.65 3.08 12.09
C GLU A 199 -17.43 1.88 12.64
N ALA A 200 -18.16 1.21 11.77
CA ALA A 200 -19.10 0.15 12.11
C ALA A 200 -19.21 -0.90 11.01
N THR A 201 -19.60 -2.11 11.40
CA THR A 201 -19.98 -3.17 10.46
C THR A 201 -21.47 -3.05 10.15
N CYS A 202 -21.85 -3.18 8.88
CA CYS A 202 -23.24 -3.37 8.49
C CYS A 202 -23.60 -4.85 8.64
N ASP A 203 -24.51 -5.17 9.54
CA ASP A 203 -24.91 -6.55 9.85
C ASP A 203 -26.05 -7.02 8.95
N LYS A 204 -26.94 -6.09 8.54
CA LYS A 204 -28.13 -6.39 7.75
C LYS A 204 -28.56 -5.21 6.90
N ILE A 205 -29.04 -5.51 5.69
CA ILE A 205 -29.66 -4.55 4.77
C ILE A 205 -31.13 -4.95 4.59
N ASP A 206 -32.07 -4.03 4.88
CA ASP A 206 -33.49 -4.20 4.58
C ASP A 206 -33.86 -3.27 3.42
N VAL A 207 -33.89 -3.82 2.21
CA VAL A 207 -34.18 -3.06 0.97
C VAL A 207 -35.63 -2.58 0.89
N LYS A 208 -36.57 -3.24 1.59
CA LYS A 208 -37.99 -2.86 1.59
C LYS A 208 -38.24 -1.69 2.53
N LYS A 209 -37.61 -1.70 3.70
CA LYS A 209 -37.65 -0.59 4.66
C LYS A 209 -36.67 0.53 4.31
N LYS A 210 -35.78 0.30 3.35
CA LYS A 210 -34.66 1.17 2.99
C LYS A 210 -33.85 1.58 4.22
N THR A 211 -33.38 0.59 4.97
CA THR A 211 -32.60 0.81 6.22
C THR A 211 -31.49 -0.23 6.34
N ILE A 212 -30.31 0.21 6.79
CA ILE A 212 -29.21 -0.66 7.19
C ILE A 212 -29.10 -0.73 8.72
N TYR A 213 -28.65 -1.87 9.22
CA TYR A 213 -28.44 -2.13 10.64
C TYR A 213 -26.95 -2.31 10.88
N CYS A 214 -26.41 -1.57 11.84
CA CYS A 214 -24.97 -1.48 12.06
C CYS A 214 -24.61 -1.75 13.52
N THR A 215 -23.47 -2.41 13.71
CA THR A 215 -22.82 -2.58 15.00
C THR A 215 -21.47 -1.88 14.95
N SER A 216 -21.23 -1.01 15.93
CA SER A 216 -19.94 -0.32 16.11
C SER A 216 -18.80 -1.33 16.15
N LYS A 217 -17.66 -0.97 15.55
CA LYS A 217 -16.43 -1.77 15.66
C LYS A 217 -15.82 -1.67 17.06
N ASN A 218 -16.01 -0.54 17.72
CA ASN A 218 -15.47 -0.26 19.04
C ASN A 218 -16.54 -0.50 20.12
N SER A 219 -16.12 -1.00 21.27
CA SER A 219 -16.94 -1.20 22.48
C SER A 219 -16.45 -0.25 23.58
N TYR A 220 -17.35 0.16 24.46
CA TYR A 220 -16.97 0.86 25.70
C TYR A 220 -16.34 -0.11 26.70
N GLU A 221 -15.69 0.43 27.73
CA GLU A 221 -14.98 -0.35 28.77
C GLU A 221 -15.89 -1.33 29.53
N ASP A 222 -17.19 -1.04 29.62
CA ASP A 222 -18.21 -1.90 30.22
C ASP A 222 -18.66 -3.05 29.30
N GLY A 223 -18.08 -3.16 28.10
CA GLY A 223 -18.41 -4.16 27.08
C GLY A 223 -19.62 -3.78 26.23
N PHE A 224 -20.23 -2.60 26.42
CA PHE A 224 -21.33 -2.15 25.56
C PHE A 224 -20.83 -1.82 24.15
N THR A 225 -21.40 -2.48 23.15
CA THR A 225 -21.15 -2.18 21.72
C THR A 225 -22.36 -1.47 21.13
N PRO A 226 -22.25 -0.20 20.72
CA PRO A 226 -23.35 0.53 20.12
C PRO A 226 -23.90 -0.16 18.87
N LYS A 227 -25.22 -0.19 18.77
CA LYS A 227 -25.95 -0.59 17.56
C LYS A 227 -26.82 0.57 17.12
N PHE A 228 -27.01 0.71 15.81
CA PHE A 228 -27.81 1.79 15.24
C PHE A 228 -28.35 1.42 13.86
N GLU A 229 -29.32 2.20 13.39
CA GLU A 229 -29.96 2.04 12.10
C GLU A 229 -29.68 3.27 11.25
N VAL A 230 -29.46 3.11 9.95
CA VAL A 230 -29.31 4.24 9.02
C VAL A 230 -30.32 4.09 7.88
N PRO A 231 -31.32 5.00 7.77
CA PRO A 231 -32.21 5.02 6.62
C PRO A 231 -31.46 5.51 5.37
N PHE A 232 -31.89 5.09 4.19
CA PHE A 232 -31.29 5.53 2.93
C PHE A 232 -32.34 5.81 1.85
N ASP A 233 -32.05 6.77 0.97
CA ASP A 233 -32.76 6.92 -0.30
C ASP A 233 -32.04 6.15 -1.41
N ILE A 234 -30.70 6.19 -1.38
CA ILE A 234 -29.80 5.45 -2.27
C ILE A 234 -28.81 4.67 -1.42
N LEU A 235 -28.65 3.37 -1.68
CA LEU A 235 -27.64 2.52 -1.05
C LEU A 235 -26.59 2.11 -2.06
N VAL A 236 -25.30 2.27 -1.71
CA VAL A 236 -24.18 1.75 -2.49
C VAL A 236 -23.45 0.68 -1.68
N VAL A 237 -23.47 -0.55 -2.18
CA VAL A 237 -22.80 -1.70 -1.57
C VAL A 237 -21.42 -1.91 -2.20
N ALA A 238 -20.36 -1.51 -1.49
CA ALA A 238 -18.96 -1.57 -1.95
C ALA A 238 -18.03 -2.22 -0.89
N VAL A 239 -18.54 -3.23 -0.17
CA VAL A 239 -17.84 -3.92 0.94
C VAL A 239 -16.76 -4.93 0.50
N GLY A 240 -16.64 -5.17 -0.82
CA GLY A 240 -15.68 -6.10 -1.41
C GLY A 240 -15.87 -7.56 -0.98
N GLU A 241 -14.79 -8.34 -1.08
CA GLU A 241 -14.73 -9.76 -0.72
C GLU A 241 -13.73 -10.02 0.42
N GLN A 242 -13.81 -11.21 1.02
CA GLN A 242 -12.86 -11.72 2.01
C GLN A 242 -11.94 -12.79 1.39
N PRO A 243 -10.81 -13.15 2.00
CA PRO A 243 -9.98 -14.25 1.52
C PRO A 243 -10.76 -15.57 1.43
N ALA A 244 -10.48 -16.38 0.41
CA ALA A 244 -11.06 -17.72 0.28
C ALA A 244 -10.12 -18.78 0.87
N THR A 245 -10.61 -19.58 1.81
CA THR A 245 -9.89 -20.75 2.33
C THR A 245 -10.20 -22.03 1.57
N PHE A 246 -11.24 -22.01 0.72
CA PHE A 246 -11.79 -23.17 0.01
C PHE A 246 -12.15 -24.37 0.92
N GLY A 247 -12.31 -24.14 2.22
CA GLY A 247 -12.54 -25.20 3.21
C GLY A 247 -11.32 -26.07 3.49
N VAL A 248 -10.11 -25.64 3.08
CA VAL A 248 -8.86 -26.32 3.41
C VAL A 248 -8.61 -26.18 4.91
N PRO A 249 -8.54 -27.29 5.68
CA PRO A 249 -8.37 -27.23 7.13
C PRO A 249 -7.07 -26.54 7.54
N GLY A 250 -7.13 -25.72 8.60
CA GLY A 250 -5.97 -25.06 9.21
C GLY A 250 -5.48 -23.78 8.54
N VAL A 251 -6.09 -23.37 7.41
CA VAL A 251 -5.70 -22.13 6.72
C VAL A 251 -5.99 -20.90 7.57
N GLU A 252 -7.15 -20.82 8.22
CA GLU A 252 -7.53 -19.65 9.03
C GLU A 252 -6.68 -19.57 10.32
N GLU A 253 -6.24 -20.72 10.84
CA GLU A 253 -5.52 -20.84 12.10
C GLU A 253 -4.00 -20.68 11.97
N HIS A 254 -3.45 -20.96 10.79
CA HIS A 254 -2.00 -21.11 10.62
C HIS A 254 -1.39 -20.30 9.47
N CYS A 255 -2.20 -19.72 8.58
CA CYS A 255 -1.71 -18.88 7.50
C CYS A 255 -1.92 -17.39 7.78
N TYR A 256 -1.04 -16.56 7.21
CA TYR A 256 -1.23 -15.13 7.10
C TYR A 256 -1.96 -14.83 5.77
N PHE A 257 -2.97 -13.97 5.81
CA PHE A 257 -3.57 -13.46 4.57
C PHE A 257 -2.78 -12.25 4.06
N MET A 258 -3.21 -11.69 2.93
CA MET A 258 -2.67 -10.45 2.38
C MET A 258 -3.80 -9.60 1.81
N LYS A 259 -4.67 -9.11 2.70
CA LYS A 259 -5.88 -8.36 2.33
C LYS A 259 -5.95 -7.00 3.03
N GLU A 260 -5.46 -6.91 4.27
CA GLU A 260 -5.52 -5.73 5.12
C GLU A 260 -4.14 -5.37 5.69
N ILE A 261 -3.98 -4.16 6.22
CA ILE A 261 -2.71 -3.69 6.84
C ILE A 261 -2.30 -4.54 8.05
N SER A 262 -3.26 -5.00 8.85
CA SER A 262 -3.02 -5.89 9.98
C SER A 262 -2.32 -7.18 9.57
N ASP A 263 -2.63 -7.68 8.36
CA ASP A 263 -2.02 -8.89 7.83
C ASP A 263 -0.54 -8.66 7.54
N SER A 264 -0.21 -7.56 6.87
CA SER A 264 1.18 -7.20 6.54
C SER A 264 2.02 -6.91 7.79
N SER A 265 1.45 -6.25 8.81
CA SER A 265 2.16 -6.00 10.07
C SER A 265 2.47 -7.29 10.82
N GLY A 266 1.50 -8.22 10.93
CA GLY A 266 1.71 -9.51 11.57
C GLY A 266 2.74 -10.37 10.82
N LEU A 267 2.69 -10.33 9.48
CA LEU A 267 3.63 -11.05 8.62
C LEU A 267 5.08 -10.54 8.79
N ARG A 268 5.29 -9.21 8.84
CA ARG A 268 6.62 -8.61 9.07
C ARG A 268 7.23 -9.10 10.39
N GLN A 269 6.46 -9.02 11.48
CA GLN A 269 6.89 -9.49 12.81
C GLN A 269 7.21 -10.98 12.82
N ARG A 270 6.40 -11.79 12.13
CA ARG A 270 6.60 -13.23 12.07
C ARG A 270 7.87 -13.61 11.31
N ILE A 271 8.15 -12.96 10.18
CA ILE A 271 9.39 -13.18 9.41
C ILE A 271 10.60 -12.90 10.29
N GLN A 272 10.63 -11.74 10.96
CA GLN A 272 11.72 -11.38 11.89
C GLN A 272 11.89 -12.42 13.00
N SER A 273 10.79 -12.80 13.65
CA SER A 273 10.80 -13.81 14.72
C SER A 273 11.35 -15.17 14.26
N GLN A 274 11.18 -15.55 12.98
CA GLN A 274 11.75 -16.80 12.47
C GLN A 274 13.28 -16.73 12.32
N PHE A 275 13.81 -15.57 11.92
CA PHE A 275 15.26 -15.35 11.85
C PHE A 275 15.89 -15.35 13.24
N GLU A 276 15.29 -14.64 14.19
CA GLU A 276 15.76 -14.63 15.58
C GLU A 276 15.81 -16.04 16.19
N LEU A 277 14.75 -16.84 16.01
CA LEU A 277 14.71 -18.22 16.49
C LEU A 277 15.76 -19.11 15.80
N ALA A 278 15.97 -18.92 14.49
CA ALA A 278 16.95 -19.70 13.74
C ALA A 278 18.40 -19.36 14.14
N ALA A 279 18.67 -18.11 14.50
CA ALA A 279 19.99 -17.62 14.88
C ALA A 279 20.39 -17.99 16.33
N LEU A 280 19.46 -18.47 17.16
CA LEU A 280 19.76 -18.85 18.54
C LEU A 280 20.82 -19.95 18.64
N PRO A 281 21.78 -19.86 19.59
CA PRO A 281 22.72 -20.93 19.85
C PRO A 281 22.01 -22.24 20.22
N GLY A 282 22.36 -23.33 19.52
CA GLY A 282 21.81 -24.66 19.78
C GLY A 282 20.54 -25.01 18.99
N THR A 283 20.04 -24.12 18.14
CA THR A 283 18.94 -24.46 17.22
C THR A 283 19.40 -25.54 16.22
N SER A 284 18.59 -26.60 16.07
CA SER A 284 18.90 -27.73 15.18
C SER A 284 18.80 -27.30 13.71
N GLU A 285 19.55 -27.96 12.80
CA GLU A 285 19.42 -27.67 11.36
C GLU A 285 18.01 -27.91 10.83
N GLU A 286 17.31 -28.92 11.38
CA GLU A 286 15.92 -29.22 11.02
C GLU A 286 15.00 -28.06 11.41
N ASP A 287 15.15 -27.51 12.61
CA ASP A 287 14.38 -26.36 13.07
C ASP A 287 14.73 -25.09 12.31
N MET A 288 16.00 -24.86 11.97
CA MET A 288 16.41 -23.73 11.13
C MET A 288 15.77 -23.81 9.74
N ARG A 289 15.82 -24.98 9.09
CA ARG A 289 15.18 -25.21 7.78
C ARG A 289 13.68 -25.01 7.84
N ARG A 290 13.03 -25.51 8.89
CA ARG A 290 11.60 -25.32 9.10
C ARG A 290 11.28 -23.84 9.30
N ALA A 291 11.94 -23.16 10.24
CA ALA A 291 11.69 -21.76 10.57
C ALA A 291 11.90 -20.82 9.37
N LEU A 292 12.92 -21.08 8.56
CA LEU A 292 13.30 -20.24 7.43
C LEU A 292 12.73 -20.72 6.08
N HIS A 293 11.72 -21.60 6.11
CA HIS A 293 10.93 -21.93 4.93
C HIS A 293 9.67 -21.07 4.88
N PHE A 294 9.65 -20.16 3.91
CA PHE A 294 8.55 -19.25 3.62
C PHE A 294 7.73 -19.82 2.46
N VAL A 295 6.47 -20.14 2.72
CA VAL A 295 5.57 -20.71 1.72
C VAL A 295 4.50 -19.69 1.36
N VAL A 296 4.40 -19.36 0.07
CA VAL A 296 3.37 -18.49 -0.49
C VAL A 296 2.41 -19.36 -1.30
N VAL A 297 1.12 -19.32 -0.97
CA VAL A 297 0.07 -20.09 -1.66
C VAL A 297 -0.74 -19.14 -2.54
N GLY A 298 -0.77 -19.42 -3.84
CA GLY A 298 -1.51 -18.67 -4.86
C GLY A 298 -0.60 -17.98 -5.88
N GLY A 299 -0.67 -18.40 -7.14
CA GLY A 299 0.12 -17.84 -8.25
C GLY A 299 -0.46 -16.58 -8.91
N GLY A 300 -1.36 -15.85 -8.25
CA GLY A 300 -1.89 -14.57 -8.76
C GLY A 300 -0.90 -13.41 -8.56
N PRO A 301 -1.22 -12.18 -9.01
CA PRO A 301 -0.39 -10.99 -8.79
C PRO A 301 0.07 -10.85 -7.34
N THR A 302 -0.86 -10.90 -6.38
CA THR A 302 -0.55 -10.69 -4.95
C THR A 302 0.51 -11.66 -4.43
N GLY A 303 0.35 -12.96 -4.69
CA GLY A 303 1.31 -13.97 -4.22
C GLY A 303 2.66 -13.87 -4.92
N VAL A 304 2.66 -13.56 -6.22
CA VAL A 304 3.88 -13.36 -7.02
C VAL A 304 4.65 -12.11 -6.57
N GLU A 305 3.96 -10.99 -6.39
CA GLU A 305 4.56 -9.74 -5.90
C GLU A 305 5.11 -9.90 -4.48
N PHE A 306 4.40 -10.62 -3.62
CA PHE A 306 4.89 -10.92 -2.28
C PHE A 306 6.12 -11.82 -2.30
N ALA A 307 6.11 -12.91 -3.08
CA ALA A 307 7.28 -13.78 -3.22
C ALA A 307 8.51 -13.02 -3.77
N GLY A 308 8.29 -12.11 -4.73
CA GLY A 308 9.33 -11.24 -5.28
C GLY A 308 9.89 -10.26 -4.25
N THR A 309 9.02 -9.48 -3.58
CA THR A 309 9.45 -8.52 -2.56
C THR A 309 10.09 -9.19 -1.34
N LEU A 310 9.61 -10.37 -0.93
CA LEU A 310 10.24 -11.19 0.11
C LEU A 310 11.62 -11.67 -0.33
N SER A 311 11.79 -12.13 -1.57
CA SER A 311 13.09 -12.54 -2.10
C SER A 311 14.11 -11.39 -2.06
N ASP A 312 13.69 -10.17 -2.39
CA ASP A 312 14.55 -8.99 -2.29
C ASP A 312 14.94 -8.70 -0.85
N PHE A 313 13.97 -8.70 0.06
CA PHE A 313 14.22 -8.47 1.48
C PHE A 313 15.19 -9.51 2.08
N LEU A 314 15.05 -10.77 1.70
CA LEU A 314 15.95 -11.84 2.13
C LEU A 314 17.37 -11.65 1.58
N ARG A 315 17.50 -11.25 0.31
CA ARG A 315 18.78 -11.14 -0.39
C ARG A 315 19.55 -9.86 -0.04
N ASP A 316 18.84 -8.75 0.07
CA ASP A 316 19.43 -7.41 0.12
C ASP A 316 19.59 -6.92 1.58
N ASP A 317 18.68 -7.31 2.47
CA ASP A 317 18.68 -6.86 3.88
C ASP A 317 19.05 -8.00 4.84
N LEU A 318 18.26 -9.07 4.89
CA LEU A 318 18.41 -10.11 5.93
C LEU A 318 19.69 -10.93 5.75
N LYS A 319 20.20 -11.07 4.52
CA LYS A 319 21.50 -11.70 4.27
C LYS A 319 22.66 -10.99 4.97
N LYS A 320 22.59 -9.65 5.09
CA LYS A 320 23.60 -8.86 5.80
C LYS A 320 23.48 -9.05 7.31
N LYS A 321 22.25 -9.16 7.81
CA LYS A 321 21.94 -9.27 9.26
C LYS A 321 22.12 -10.68 9.84
N TYR A 322 21.85 -11.72 9.05
CA TYR A 322 21.84 -13.12 9.51
C TYR A 322 22.62 -14.07 8.58
N PRO A 323 23.88 -13.74 8.20
CA PRO A 323 24.63 -14.48 7.18
C PRO A 323 24.78 -15.98 7.48
N GLU A 324 24.82 -16.37 8.76
CA GLU A 324 25.06 -17.73 9.25
C GLU A 324 23.91 -18.71 8.98
N VAL A 325 22.67 -18.21 8.97
CA VAL A 325 21.46 -19.01 8.74
C VAL A 325 20.92 -18.93 7.31
N MET A 326 21.43 -18.01 6.48
CA MET A 326 20.94 -17.82 5.10
C MET A 326 20.95 -19.08 4.23
N ARG A 327 21.85 -20.02 4.48
CA ARG A 327 21.91 -21.31 3.75
C ARG A 327 20.69 -22.21 3.98
N TYR A 328 19.88 -21.93 5.00
CA TYR A 328 18.67 -22.68 5.35
C TYR A 328 17.39 -22.01 4.85
N VAL A 329 17.48 -20.77 4.34
CA VAL A 329 16.34 -20.02 3.80
C VAL A 329 15.82 -20.68 2.53
N CYS A 330 14.50 -20.85 2.46
CA CYS A 330 13.80 -21.36 1.30
C CYS A 330 12.52 -20.54 1.08
N VAL A 331 12.21 -20.18 -0.16
CA VAL A 331 10.95 -19.53 -0.54
C VAL A 331 10.26 -20.41 -1.57
N SER A 332 9.06 -20.91 -1.26
CA SER A 332 8.24 -21.72 -2.16
C SER A 332 6.97 -20.98 -2.56
N LEU A 333 6.67 -20.91 -3.85
CA LEU A 333 5.41 -20.39 -4.38
C LEU A 333 4.57 -21.55 -4.93
N LEU A 334 3.53 -21.93 -4.19
CA LEU A 334 2.64 -23.03 -4.53
C LEU A 334 1.42 -22.50 -5.31
N ASN A 335 1.19 -23.07 -6.49
CA ASN A 335 0.09 -22.68 -7.36
C ASN A 335 -0.68 -23.92 -7.83
N ALA A 336 -2.00 -23.90 -7.64
CA ALA A 336 -2.86 -25.03 -7.99
C ALA A 336 -3.16 -25.16 -9.50
N THR A 337 -2.74 -24.19 -10.31
CA THR A 337 -2.99 -24.15 -11.76
C THR A 337 -1.70 -24.40 -12.54
N PRO A 338 -1.77 -24.65 -13.87
CA PRO A 338 -0.58 -24.98 -14.66
C PRO A 338 0.48 -23.86 -14.75
N SER A 339 0.12 -22.61 -14.45
CA SER A 339 1.04 -21.48 -14.53
C SER A 339 0.64 -20.36 -13.59
N ILE A 340 1.63 -19.61 -13.10
CA ILE A 340 1.40 -18.35 -12.36
C ILE A 340 0.98 -17.24 -13.33
N LEU A 341 0.36 -16.18 -12.81
CA LEU A 341 0.01 -14.97 -13.55
C LEU A 341 -0.77 -15.27 -14.85
N VAL A 342 -1.78 -16.14 -14.77
CA VAL A 342 -2.56 -16.63 -15.92
C VAL A 342 -3.18 -15.53 -16.80
N GLN A 343 -3.34 -14.33 -16.26
CA GLN A 343 -3.82 -13.12 -16.94
C GLN A 343 -2.78 -12.48 -17.89
N PHE A 344 -1.52 -12.87 -17.82
CA PHE A 344 -0.46 -12.45 -18.74
C PHE A 344 -0.26 -13.46 -19.86
N ASP A 345 0.27 -12.96 -20.99
CA ASP A 345 0.69 -13.79 -22.11
C ASP A 345 1.77 -14.81 -21.74
N GLU A 346 1.80 -15.95 -22.43
CA GLU A 346 2.70 -17.06 -22.15
C GLU A 346 4.18 -16.68 -22.08
N LYS A 347 4.65 -15.80 -22.98
CA LYS A 347 6.04 -15.34 -22.97
C LYS A 347 6.39 -14.56 -21.69
N MET A 348 5.44 -13.76 -21.19
CA MET A 348 5.63 -12.98 -19.97
C MET A 348 5.57 -13.88 -18.73
N ARG A 349 4.68 -14.89 -18.74
CA ARG A 349 4.65 -15.93 -17.70
C ARG A 349 5.97 -16.69 -17.63
N GLN A 350 6.53 -17.06 -18.78
CA GLN A 350 7.86 -17.69 -18.82
C GLN A 350 8.95 -16.77 -18.26
N HIS A 351 8.91 -15.47 -18.58
CA HIS A 351 9.86 -14.51 -18.01
C HIS A 351 9.78 -14.43 -16.48
N ALA A 352 8.58 -14.49 -15.90
CA ALA A 352 8.41 -14.54 -14.45
C ALA A 352 9.00 -15.83 -13.84
N LEU A 353 8.78 -16.99 -14.47
CA LEU A 353 9.36 -18.26 -14.03
C LEU A 353 10.89 -18.24 -14.11
N ASP A 354 11.45 -17.71 -15.20
CA ASP A 354 12.89 -17.57 -15.38
C ASP A 354 13.49 -16.61 -14.33
N ASN A 355 12.78 -15.53 -14.00
CA ASN A 355 13.17 -14.60 -12.93
C ASN A 355 13.21 -15.29 -11.57
N PHE A 356 12.14 -16.00 -11.19
CA PHE A 356 12.07 -16.69 -9.91
C PHE A 356 13.12 -17.78 -9.75
N LYS A 357 13.39 -18.53 -10.83
CA LYS A 357 14.49 -19.48 -10.86
C LYS A 357 15.84 -18.81 -10.61
N ARG A 358 16.05 -17.61 -11.15
CA ARG A 358 17.29 -16.83 -10.97
C ARG A 358 17.44 -16.32 -9.53
N VAL A 359 16.36 -15.86 -8.90
CA VAL A 359 16.39 -15.32 -7.52
C VAL A 359 16.18 -16.38 -6.44
N GLY A 360 16.05 -17.66 -6.82
CA GLY A 360 16.00 -18.78 -5.87
C GLY A 360 14.63 -19.04 -5.25
N VAL A 361 13.53 -18.62 -5.90
CA VAL A 361 12.16 -18.94 -5.47
C VAL A 361 11.70 -20.23 -6.16
N ASP A 362 11.31 -21.22 -5.37
CA ASP A 362 10.80 -22.52 -5.84
C ASP A 362 9.33 -22.42 -6.22
N VAL A 363 9.05 -22.23 -7.51
CA VAL A 363 7.69 -22.14 -8.04
C VAL A 363 7.16 -23.52 -8.41
N ARG A 364 6.10 -23.98 -7.74
CA ARG A 364 5.45 -25.27 -7.98
C ARG A 364 4.03 -25.07 -8.51
N ASN A 365 3.85 -25.30 -9.81
CA ASN A 365 2.54 -25.33 -10.45
C ASN A 365 1.86 -26.68 -10.26
N ASP A 366 0.58 -26.77 -10.61
CA ASP A 366 -0.26 -27.97 -10.45
C ASP A 366 -0.18 -28.58 -9.04
N THR A 367 0.05 -27.73 -8.04
CA THR A 367 0.31 -28.12 -6.64
C THR A 367 -0.73 -27.49 -5.73
N ALA A 368 -1.75 -28.27 -5.40
CA ALA A 368 -2.80 -27.86 -4.47
C ALA A 368 -2.41 -28.15 -3.01
N VAL A 369 -2.71 -27.21 -2.11
CA VAL A 369 -2.64 -27.43 -0.66
C VAL A 369 -3.94 -28.05 -0.18
N VAL A 370 -3.86 -29.13 0.60
CA VAL A 370 -5.04 -29.88 1.08
C VAL A 370 -5.25 -29.77 2.59
N GLU A 371 -4.21 -29.45 3.35
CA GLU A 371 -4.27 -29.23 4.80
C GLU A 371 -3.07 -28.38 5.24
N VAL A 372 -3.29 -27.48 6.18
CA VAL A 372 -2.23 -26.74 6.86
C VAL A 372 -2.29 -27.09 8.34
N THR A 373 -1.16 -27.48 8.93
CA THR A 373 -1.04 -27.67 10.38
C THR A 373 -0.10 -26.60 10.94
N LYS A 374 0.11 -26.57 12.26
CA LYS A 374 1.01 -25.61 12.90
C LYS A 374 2.43 -25.56 12.30
N ASN A 375 2.96 -26.70 11.85
CA ASN A 375 4.36 -26.83 11.43
C ASN A 375 4.53 -27.38 9.99
N THR A 376 3.47 -27.91 9.38
CA THR A 376 3.54 -28.64 8.12
C THR A 376 2.38 -28.31 7.19
N ILE A 377 2.65 -28.17 5.89
CA ILE A 377 1.65 -28.05 4.82
C ILE A 377 1.58 -29.38 4.07
N LYS A 378 0.38 -29.94 3.92
CA LYS A 378 0.16 -31.15 3.12
C LYS A 378 -0.30 -30.77 1.72
N LEU A 379 0.33 -31.38 0.72
CA LEU A 379 0.03 -31.16 -0.69
C LEU A 379 -0.87 -32.27 -1.25
N GLY A 380 -1.58 -31.98 -2.33
CA GLY A 380 -2.45 -32.95 -3.01
C GLY A 380 -1.71 -34.17 -3.59
N THR A 381 -0.38 -34.06 -3.73
CA THR A 381 0.50 -35.17 -4.11
C THR A 381 0.77 -36.15 -2.95
N GLY A 382 0.42 -35.79 -1.72
CA GLY A 382 0.78 -36.49 -0.49
C GLY A 382 2.11 -36.05 0.13
N GLU A 383 2.84 -35.13 -0.51
CA GLU A 383 4.05 -34.51 0.06
C GLU A 383 3.71 -33.61 1.25
N GLU A 384 4.57 -33.62 2.26
CA GLU A 384 4.48 -32.78 3.45
C GLU A 384 5.66 -31.80 3.49
N LEU A 385 5.37 -30.50 3.59
CA LEU A 385 6.36 -29.42 3.63
C LEU A 385 6.40 -28.78 5.03
N PRO A 386 7.50 -28.93 5.80
CA PRO A 386 7.72 -28.15 7.00
C PRO A 386 7.85 -26.67 6.66
N TYR A 387 7.28 -25.77 7.45
CA TYR A 387 7.35 -24.33 7.19
C TYR A 387 7.43 -23.49 8.47
N GLY A 388 7.86 -22.24 8.33
CA GLY A 388 7.93 -21.26 9.42
C GLY A 388 6.91 -20.14 9.25
N VAL A 389 6.67 -19.76 7.98
CA VAL A 389 5.67 -18.76 7.59
C VAL A 389 4.91 -19.26 6.36
N CYS A 390 3.57 -19.30 6.46
CA CYS A 390 2.70 -19.60 5.33
C CYS A 390 1.82 -18.38 5.03
N VAL A 391 1.86 -17.91 3.79
CA VAL A 391 1.06 -16.78 3.31
C VAL A 391 0.03 -17.27 2.31
N TRP A 392 -1.25 -17.11 2.63
CA TRP A 392 -2.36 -17.51 1.79
C TRP A 392 -2.90 -16.34 0.99
N SER A 393 -2.62 -16.35 -0.32
CA SER A 393 -3.09 -15.34 -1.29
C SER A 393 -4.01 -15.94 -2.36
N ALA A 394 -4.49 -17.17 -2.14
CA ALA A 394 -5.32 -17.90 -3.10
C ALA A 394 -6.81 -17.52 -2.98
N GLY A 395 -7.29 -16.73 -3.93
CA GLY A 395 -8.72 -16.51 -4.18
C GLY A 395 -9.46 -15.59 -3.20
N ASN A 396 -10.67 -15.21 -3.60
CA ASN A 396 -11.59 -14.38 -2.82
C ASN A 396 -12.94 -15.11 -2.66
N ALA A 397 -13.65 -14.78 -1.58
CA ALA A 397 -14.97 -15.29 -1.26
C ALA A 397 -15.94 -14.15 -0.92
N PRO A 398 -17.24 -14.31 -1.25
CA PRO A 398 -18.25 -13.33 -0.90
C PRO A 398 -18.47 -13.27 0.61
N ARG A 399 -18.65 -12.05 1.14
CA ARG A 399 -18.93 -11.80 2.55
C ARG A 399 -20.33 -12.31 2.95
N PRO A 400 -20.56 -12.72 4.21
CA PRO A 400 -21.88 -13.15 4.69
C PRO A 400 -23.01 -12.15 4.38
N LEU A 401 -22.79 -10.85 4.63
CA LEU A 401 -23.75 -9.78 4.32
C LEU A 401 -24.25 -9.82 2.87
N ILE A 402 -23.35 -10.10 1.91
CA ILE A 402 -23.66 -10.15 0.47
C ILE A 402 -24.46 -11.40 0.15
N LYS A 403 -24.08 -12.55 0.72
CA LYS A 403 -24.82 -13.80 0.57
C LYS A 403 -26.25 -13.67 1.10
N ASP A 404 -26.40 -13.07 2.28
CA ASP A 404 -27.70 -12.88 2.92
C ASP A 404 -28.59 -11.92 2.11
N LEU A 405 -28.03 -10.81 1.61
CA LEU A 405 -28.76 -9.88 0.76
C LEU A 405 -29.17 -10.55 -0.57
N ALA A 406 -28.25 -11.26 -1.23
CA ALA A 406 -28.55 -11.97 -2.48
C ALA A 406 -29.63 -13.05 -2.27
N ALA A 407 -29.62 -13.76 -1.14
CA ALA A 407 -30.65 -14.74 -0.80
C ALA A 407 -32.02 -14.10 -0.51
N SER A 408 -32.04 -12.86 -0.04
CA SER A 408 -33.28 -12.14 0.30
C SER A 408 -34.04 -11.57 -0.91
N ILE A 409 -33.40 -11.51 -2.08
CA ILE A 409 -33.96 -10.93 -3.32
C ILE A 409 -34.18 -12.06 -4.34
N PRO A 410 -35.43 -12.48 -4.61
CA PRO A 410 -35.71 -13.62 -5.51
C PRO A 410 -35.11 -13.49 -6.91
N GLU A 411 -35.08 -12.28 -7.46
CA GLU A 411 -34.56 -11.96 -8.80
C GLU A 411 -33.05 -12.17 -8.92
N GLN A 412 -32.33 -12.32 -7.81
CA GLN A 412 -30.90 -12.64 -7.79
C GLN A 412 -30.63 -14.12 -8.12
N ALA A 413 -31.58 -15.02 -7.82
CA ALA A 413 -31.39 -16.47 -7.92
C ALA A 413 -30.85 -16.98 -9.28
N PRO A 414 -31.30 -16.46 -10.45
CA PRO A 414 -30.80 -16.92 -11.75
C PRO A 414 -29.31 -16.64 -12.00
N PHE A 415 -28.72 -15.70 -11.26
CA PHE A 415 -27.33 -15.28 -11.43
C PHE A 415 -26.38 -15.99 -10.46
N GLN A 416 -26.93 -16.75 -9.50
CA GLN A 416 -26.14 -17.38 -8.46
C GLN A 416 -25.51 -18.70 -8.95
N PRO A 417 -24.18 -18.85 -8.85
CA PRO A 417 -23.49 -20.04 -9.34
C PRO A 417 -23.93 -21.29 -8.58
N GLY A 418 -24.44 -22.29 -9.29
CA GLY A 418 -24.96 -23.52 -8.69
C GLY A 418 -26.14 -23.31 -7.73
N GLY A 419 -26.86 -22.20 -7.86
CA GLY A 419 -27.98 -21.83 -6.98
C GLY A 419 -27.57 -21.39 -5.57
N ARG A 420 -26.27 -21.17 -5.31
CA ARG A 420 -25.76 -20.76 -4.01
C ARG A 420 -25.47 -19.25 -3.99
N PRO A 421 -26.00 -18.50 -3.00
CA PRO A 421 -25.74 -17.07 -2.87
C PRO A 421 -24.23 -16.75 -2.86
N SER A 422 -23.84 -15.80 -3.70
CA SER A 422 -22.47 -15.37 -3.93
C SER A 422 -22.41 -13.85 -4.04
N LYS A 423 -22.18 -13.29 -5.23
CA LYS A 423 -22.15 -11.84 -5.51
C LYS A 423 -23.54 -11.30 -5.87
N LEU A 424 -23.74 -10.00 -5.70
CA LEU A 424 -24.95 -9.30 -6.11
C LEU A 424 -24.90 -9.06 -7.62
N ALA A 425 -25.82 -9.68 -8.37
CA ALA A 425 -25.98 -9.41 -9.78
C ALA A 425 -26.52 -7.99 -9.99
N VAL A 426 -25.84 -7.24 -10.86
CA VAL A 426 -26.19 -5.86 -11.20
C VAL A 426 -26.44 -5.70 -12.70
N ASP A 427 -27.31 -4.76 -13.06
CA ASP A 427 -27.59 -4.43 -14.46
C ASP A 427 -26.54 -3.48 -15.07
N SER A 428 -26.77 -3.04 -16.31
CA SER A 428 -25.88 -2.13 -17.05
C SER A 428 -25.65 -0.77 -16.39
N TYR A 429 -26.42 -0.41 -15.37
CA TYR A 429 -26.29 0.84 -14.62
C TYR A 429 -25.79 0.60 -13.19
N LEU A 430 -25.27 -0.61 -12.91
CA LEU A 430 -24.77 -1.07 -11.62
C LEU A 430 -25.85 -1.19 -10.53
N ARG A 431 -27.13 -1.16 -10.91
CA ARG A 431 -28.26 -1.35 -9.98
C ARG A 431 -28.42 -2.83 -9.67
N VAL A 432 -28.60 -3.16 -8.39
CA VAL A 432 -28.85 -4.53 -7.93
C VAL A 432 -30.17 -5.02 -8.52
N ILE A 433 -30.11 -6.13 -9.26
CA ILE A 433 -31.27 -6.71 -9.92
C ILE A 433 -32.30 -7.12 -8.88
N GLY A 434 -33.54 -6.63 -8.99
CA GLY A 434 -34.62 -6.88 -8.02
C GLY A 434 -34.64 -5.94 -6.81
N ALA A 435 -33.78 -4.92 -6.76
CA ALA A 435 -33.80 -3.91 -5.71
C ALA A 435 -33.96 -2.50 -6.28
N GLU A 436 -34.70 -1.66 -5.58
CA GLU A 436 -34.94 -0.26 -5.95
C GLU A 436 -33.92 0.66 -5.27
N ASP A 437 -33.27 1.51 -6.07
CA ASP A 437 -32.27 2.51 -5.62
C ASP A 437 -31.07 1.91 -4.84
N VAL A 438 -30.73 0.65 -5.12
CA VAL A 438 -29.54 -0.02 -4.58
C VAL A 438 -28.53 -0.27 -5.70
N LEU A 439 -27.30 0.20 -5.50
CA LEU A 439 -26.15 -0.08 -6.35
C LEU A 439 -25.21 -1.07 -5.66
N ALA A 440 -24.51 -1.92 -6.43
CA ALA A 440 -23.42 -2.72 -5.91
C ALA A 440 -22.20 -2.64 -6.83
N LEU A 441 -21.01 -2.51 -6.23
CA LEU A 441 -19.77 -2.21 -6.93
C LEU A 441 -18.62 -3.11 -6.49
N GLY A 442 -17.58 -3.15 -7.31
CA GLY A 442 -16.36 -3.90 -7.08
C GLY A 442 -16.63 -5.38 -6.85
N ASP A 443 -15.82 -5.99 -6.00
CA ASP A 443 -15.79 -7.44 -5.80
C ASP A 443 -17.09 -8.00 -5.22
N ALA A 444 -17.94 -7.17 -4.59
CA ALA A 444 -19.25 -7.55 -4.08
C ALA A 444 -20.31 -7.74 -5.19
N SER A 445 -20.02 -7.27 -6.41
CA SER A 445 -20.94 -7.26 -7.54
C SER A 445 -20.59 -8.28 -8.62
N LEU A 446 -21.61 -8.78 -9.31
CA LEU A 446 -21.51 -9.52 -10.56
C LEU A 446 -22.18 -8.67 -11.65
N TYR A 447 -21.39 -8.10 -12.55
CA TYR A 447 -21.91 -7.36 -13.68
C TYR A 447 -22.60 -8.36 -14.64
N ALA A 448 -23.94 -8.30 -14.71
CA ALA A 448 -24.72 -9.29 -15.46
C ALA A 448 -24.57 -9.20 -16.98
N PRO A 449 -24.40 -8.00 -17.60
CA PRO A 449 -24.21 -7.89 -19.04
C PRO A 449 -22.92 -8.56 -19.53
N ASP A 450 -21.84 -8.42 -18.75
CA ASP A 450 -20.55 -9.02 -19.05
C ASP A 450 -19.80 -9.31 -17.75
N ARG A 451 -19.20 -10.49 -17.60
CA ARG A 451 -18.53 -10.84 -16.34
C ARG A 451 -17.18 -10.14 -16.26
N LEU A 452 -17.06 -9.20 -15.31
CA LEU A 452 -15.83 -8.44 -15.08
C LEU A 452 -14.93 -9.10 -14.02
N PRO A 453 -13.60 -8.92 -14.12
CA PRO A 453 -12.69 -9.44 -13.12
C PRO A 453 -12.75 -8.63 -11.81
N ALA A 454 -12.53 -9.30 -10.68
CA ALA A 454 -12.47 -8.69 -9.35
C ALA A 454 -11.15 -7.92 -9.18
N THR A 455 -11.14 -6.64 -9.57
CA THR A 455 -9.93 -5.79 -9.57
C THR A 455 -10.22 -4.39 -9.06
N ALA A 456 -9.19 -3.76 -8.50
CA ALA A 456 -9.21 -2.34 -8.13
C ALA A 456 -9.61 -1.43 -9.31
N GLN A 457 -9.16 -1.76 -10.53
CA GLN A 457 -9.46 -0.99 -11.73
C GLN A 457 -10.97 -1.01 -12.07
N VAL A 458 -11.60 -2.19 -12.03
CA VAL A 458 -13.05 -2.33 -12.21
C VAL A 458 -13.80 -1.58 -11.10
N ALA A 459 -13.43 -1.81 -9.84
CA ALA A 459 -14.09 -1.18 -8.70
C ALA A 459 -14.01 0.36 -8.75
N GLY A 460 -12.84 0.91 -9.09
CA GLY A 460 -12.64 2.35 -9.20
C GLY A 460 -13.44 2.98 -10.35
N GLN A 461 -13.47 2.34 -11.53
CA GLN A 461 -14.29 2.82 -12.66
C GLN A 461 -15.79 2.74 -12.36
N GLN A 462 -16.23 1.64 -11.73
CA GLN A 462 -17.62 1.50 -11.28
C GLN A 462 -18.00 2.58 -10.26
N GLY A 463 -17.10 2.90 -9.31
CA GLY A 463 -17.29 3.97 -8.35
C GLY A 463 -17.41 5.35 -9.01
N ALA A 464 -16.51 5.68 -9.95
CA ALA A 464 -16.57 6.94 -10.69
C ALA A 464 -17.89 7.07 -11.49
N TYR A 465 -18.30 6.00 -12.19
CA TYR A 465 -19.56 5.96 -12.92
C TYR A 465 -20.78 6.11 -12.00
N ALA A 466 -20.80 5.41 -10.86
CA ALA A 466 -21.88 5.51 -9.88
C ALA A 466 -21.99 6.93 -9.30
N ALA A 467 -20.86 7.56 -8.96
CA ALA A 467 -20.84 8.94 -8.49
C ALA A 467 -21.41 9.90 -9.55
N HIS A 468 -21.08 9.69 -10.82
CA HIS A 468 -21.61 10.47 -11.94
C HIS A 468 -23.14 10.33 -12.05
N LEU A 469 -23.67 9.11 -11.92
CA LEU A 469 -25.12 8.88 -11.93
C LEU A 469 -25.83 9.62 -10.79
N ILE A 470 -25.29 9.50 -9.57
CA ILE A 470 -25.86 10.12 -8.37
C ILE A 470 -25.79 11.65 -8.48
N ASN A 471 -24.62 12.22 -8.77
CA ASN A 471 -24.41 13.67 -8.86
C ASN A 471 -25.28 14.36 -9.93
N ARG A 472 -25.74 13.62 -10.96
CA ARG A 472 -26.67 14.16 -11.95
C ARG A 472 -28.11 14.27 -11.46
N GLY A 473 -28.43 13.75 -10.27
CA GLY A 473 -29.80 13.73 -9.75
C GLY A 473 -30.71 12.78 -10.51
N LEU A 474 -30.16 11.68 -11.05
CA LEU A 474 -30.93 10.66 -11.73
C LEU A 474 -31.71 9.82 -10.72
N ARG A 475 -32.97 9.51 -11.02
CA ARG A 475 -33.73 8.47 -10.32
C ARG A 475 -33.23 7.11 -10.80
N LEU A 476 -32.67 6.31 -9.90
CA LEU A 476 -32.12 5.01 -10.22
C LEU A 476 -33.23 3.99 -10.49
N GLY A 477 -34.23 3.91 -9.61
CA GLY A 477 -35.37 3.01 -9.75
C GLY A 477 -35.00 1.52 -9.56
N MET A 478 -35.89 0.64 -10.00
CA MET A 478 -35.73 -0.81 -9.91
C MET A 478 -34.60 -1.33 -10.81
N GLY A 479 -33.65 -2.07 -10.24
CA GLY A 479 -32.59 -2.73 -10.98
C GLY A 479 -33.10 -3.95 -11.75
N GLY A 480 -32.62 -4.13 -12.98
CA GLY A 480 -32.97 -5.28 -13.80
C GLY A 480 -32.65 -5.09 -15.28
N LEU A 481 -32.39 -6.19 -15.98
CA LEU A 481 -32.06 -6.18 -17.41
C LEU A 481 -33.23 -5.71 -18.29
N ASP A 482 -34.45 -5.87 -17.80
CA ASP A 482 -35.70 -5.50 -18.50
C ASP A 482 -36.33 -4.21 -17.92
N GLN A 483 -35.68 -3.56 -16.96
CA GLN A 483 -36.15 -2.36 -16.29
C GLN A 483 -35.73 -1.09 -17.03
N PRO A 484 -36.53 -0.01 -16.98
CA PRO A 484 -36.16 1.24 -17.61
C PRO A 484 -34.83 1.78 -17.03
N PRO A 485 -33.99 2.45 -17.83
CA PRO A 485 -32.77 3.10 -17.34
C PRO A 485 -33.02 4.14 -16.26
N PRO A 486 -31.97 4.55 -15.52
CA PRO A 486 -32.04 5.73 -14.67
C PRO A 486 -32.58 6.94 -15.44
N SER A 487 -33.39 7.77 -14.79
CA SER A 487 -34.15 8.80 -15.49
C SER A 487 -34.28 10.11 -14.73
N LYS A 488 -34.64 11.17 -15.45
CA LYS A 488 -34.89 12.51 -14.88
C LYS A 488 -36.10 13.14 -15.55
N PRO A 489 -36.98 13.84 -14.81
CA PRO A 489 -38.03 14.65 -15.41
C PRO A 489 -37.43 15.72 -16.35
N THR A 490 -37.99 15.90 -17.54
CA THR A 490 -37.45 16.82 -18.55
C THR A 490 -37.45 18.28 -18.09
N ASN A 491 -38.42 18.65 -17.24
CA ASN A 491 -38.48 19.96 -16.60
C ASN A 491 -37.39 20.21 -15.54
N LYS A 492 -36.70 19.15 -15.08
CA LYS A 492 -35.59 19.22 -14.13
C LYS A 492 -34.21 19.10 -14.78
N LEU A 493 -34.12 19.06 -16.12
CA LEU A 493 -32.85 19.01 -16.84
C LEU A 493 -32.07 20.31 -16.63
N THR A 494 -30.84 20.19 -16.15
CA THR A 494 -29.89 21.31 -16.03
C THR A 494 -29.44 21.81 -17.42
N LEU A 495 -28.81 22.99 -17.49
CA LEU A 495 -28.21 23.48 -18.74
C LEU A 495 -27.19 22.47 -19.30
N THR A 496 -26.40 21.86 -18.43
CA THR A 496 -25.44 20.80 -18.75
C THR A 496 -26.15 19.57 -19.31
N ASP A 497 -27.24 19.12 -18.68
CA ASP A 497 -28.05 18.00 -19.17
C ASP A 497 -28.59 18.28 -20.59
N ARG A 498 -29.07 19.50 -20.84
CA ARG A 498 -29.60 19.92 -22.16
C ARG A 498 -28.50 20.00 -23.22
N ALA A 499 -27.32 20.52 -22.87
CA ALA A 499 -26.18 20.58 -23.78
C ALA A 499 -25.69 19.17 -24.16
N HIS A 500 -25.56 18.26 -23.18
CA HIS A 500 -25.19 16.87 -23.44
C HIS A 500 -26.28 16.11 -24.22
N ALA A 501 -27.56 16.38 -23.98
CA ALA A 501 -28.66 15.82 -24.75
C ALA A 501 -28.65 16.31 -26.21
N ALA A 502 -28.43 17.61 -26.45
CA ALA A 502 -28.36 18.21 -27.79
C ALA A 502 -27.19 17.67 -28.63
N LEU A 503 -26.09 17.27 -27.98
CA LEU A 503 -24.96 16.60 -28.61
C LEU A 503 -25.17 15.09 -28.83
N GLY A 504 -26.34 14.53 -28.43
CA GLY A 504 -26.64 13.09 -28.53
C GLY A 504 -25.85 12.24 -27.54
N LYS A 505 -25.44 12.81 -26.40
CA LYS A 505 -24.39 12.27 -25.52
C LYS A 505 -24.84 11.87 -24.11
N SER A 506 -26.12 11.90 -23.70
CA SER A 506 -26.42 11.44 -22.31
C SER A 506 -27.88 11.11 -21.94
N LEU A 507 -28.83 12.03 -22.16
CA LEU A 507 -30.23 11.88 -21.75
C LEU A 507 -31.12 11.97 -22.98
N VAL A 508 -31.99 10.98 -23.17
CA VAL A 508 -32.83 10.86 -24.36
C VAL A 508 -34.27 10.58 -23.95
N GLU A 509 -35.22 11.27 -24.55
CA GLU A 509 -36.64 10.92 -24.43
C GLU A 509 -36.88 9.64 -25.24
N SER A 510 -37.34 8.59 -24.56
CA SER A 510 -37.68 7.33 -25.24
C SER A 510 -39.05 7.46 -25.90
N PRO A 511 -39.23 7.01 -27.15
CA PRO A 511 -40.55 6.92 -27.80
C PRO A 511 -41.54 6.02 -27.04
N GLU A 512 -41.01 5.08 -26.24
CA GLU A 512 -41.75 4.03 -25.55
C GLU A 512 -41.95 4.33 -24.04
N GLY A 513 -41.32 5.40 -23.52
CA GLY A 513 -41.44 5.83 -22.13
C GLY A 513 -42.54 6.88 -21.91
N PRO A 514 -42.89 7.20 -20.64
CA PRO A 514 -43.81 8.29 -20.32
C PRO A 514 -43.28 9.62 -20.86
N LYS A 515 -44.18 10.42 -21.44
CA LYS A 515 -43.86 11.78 -21.90
C LYS A 515 -43.33 12.63 -20.74
N GLY A 516 -42.32 13.46 -21.02
CA GLY A 516 -41.73 14.35 -20.02
C GLY A 516 -40.68 13.67 -19.12
N VAL A 517 -40.20 12.48 -19.49
CA VAL A 517 -39.12 11.77 -18.80
C VAL A 517 -37.96 11.54 -19.78
N ALA A 518 -36.77 11.96 -19.38
CA ALA A 518 -35.53 11.69 -20.11
C ALA A 518 -34.79 10.53 -19.44
N TYR A 519 -34.37 9.55 -20.24
CA TYR A 519 -33.67 8.35 -19.79
C TYR A 519 -32.19 8.44 -20.07
N TYR A 520 -31.38 7.95 -19.13
CA TYR A 520 -29.94 7.86 -19.29
C TYR A 520 -29.62 6.77 -20.30
N ASN A 521 -28.87 7.12 -21.34
CA ASN A 521 -28.61 6.21 -22.47
C ASN A 521 -27.20 5.62 -22.47
N LYS A 522 -26.51 5.68 -21.33
CA LYS A 522 -25.12 5.22 -21.18
C LYS A 522 -24.98 4.21 -20.05
N GLY A 523 -24.98 2.93 -20.40
CA GLY A 523 -24.60 1.89 -19.45
C GLY A 523 -23.11 1.95 -19.12
N PHE A 524 -22.73 1.38 -17.98
CA PHE A 524 -21.35 1.18 -17.57
C PHE A 524 -20.60 0.37 -18.63
N THR A 525 -19.40 0.83 -18.98
CA THR A 525 -18.48 0.12 -19.86
C THR A 525 -17.12 0.10 -19.20
N PHE A 526 -16.59 -1.10 -18.99
CA PHE A 526 -15.27 -1.26 -18.41
C PHE A 526 -14.19 -1.01 -19.47
N VAL A 527 -13.23 -0.14 -19.15
CA VAL A 527 -12.03 0.08 -19.95
C VAL A 527 -10.87 -0.67 -19.30
N ASN A 528 -10.45 -1.77 -19.91
CA ASN A 528 -9.26 -2.50 -19.46
C ASN A 528 -8.02 -1.69 -19.81
N LEU A 529 -7.31 -1.17 -18.81
CA LEU A 529 -6.04 -0.45 -18.99
C LEU A 529 -4.83 -1.39 -18.94
N GLY A 530 -5.07 -2.68 -18.73
CA GLY A 530 -4.04 -3.70 -18.62
C GLY A 530 -3.72 -4.11 -17.18
N VAL A 531 -2.60 -4.82 -17.01
CA VAL A 531 -2.18 -5.48 -15.77
C VAL A 531 -0.68 -5.30 -15.51
N LEU A 532 -0.33 -5.17 -14.23
CA LEU A 532 1.01 -5.00 -13.71
C LEU A 532 1.29 -6.08 -12.66
N ALA A 533 2.53 -6.57 -12.59
CA ALA A 533 3.00 -7.44 -11.51
C ALA A 533 4.50 -7.27 -11.28
N TYR A 534 4.89 -6.91 -10.07
CA TYR A 534 6.30 -6.94 -9.65
C TYR A 534 6.78 -8.39 -9.44
N LEU A 535 8.04 -8.67 -9.78
CA LEU A 535 8.64 -10.01 -9.74
C LEU A 535 9.80 -10.15 -8.74
N GLY A 536 10.20 -9.08 -8.07
CA GLY A 536 11.49 -9.03 -7.37
C GLY A 536 12.65 -8.67 -8.29
N ASP A 537 13.78 -8.31 -7.70
CA ASP A 537 15.06 -7.97 -8.34
C ASP A 537 14.91 -6.85 -9.37
N ASP A 538 14.19 -5.79 -9.00
CA ASP A 538 13.89 -4.61 -9.82
C ASP A 538 13.28 -4.96 -11.19
N ARG A 539 12.49 -6.04 -11.25
CA ARG A 539 11.80 -6.49 -12.47
C ARG A 539 10.30 -6.57 -12.27
N ALA A 540 9.58 -6.23 -13.33
CA ALA A 540 8.13 -6.36 -13.38
C ALA A 540 7.66 -6.90 -14.73
N LEU A 541 6.39 -7.26 -14.77
CA LEU A 541 5.62 -7.50 -15.98
C LEU A 541 4.59 -6.38 -16.13
N THR A 542 4.58 -5.76 -17.30
CA THR A 542 3.65 -4.69 -17.62
C THR A 542 2.98 -4.96 -18.95
N GLN A 543 1.67 -5.13 -18.92
CA GLN A 543 0.84 -5.21 -20.11
C GLN A 543 -0.16 -4.06 -20.03
N ILE A 544 -0.01 -3.04 -20.88
CA ILE A 544 -0.92 -1.89 -20.98
C ILE A 544 -1.75 -2.04 -22.24
N GLU A 545 -3.05 -1.86 -22.10
CA GLU A 545 -4.01 -1.87 -23.21
C GLU A 545 -4.55 -0.45 -23.40
N LEU A 546 -4.19 0.21 -24.50
CA LEU A 546 -4.75 1.49 -24.95
C LEU A 546 -5.70 1.23 -26.13
N PRO A 547 -6.67 2.11 -26.41
CA PRO A 547 -7.63 1.90 -27.50
C PRO A 547 -7.02 1.72 -28.89
N PHE A 548 -5.78 2.19 -29.09
CA PHE A 548 -5.06 2.19 -30.37
C PHE A 548 -3.74 1.42 -30.34
N ALA A 549 -3.31 0.91 -29.18
CA ALA A 549 -2.02 0.24 -29.02
C ALA A 549 -2.02 -0.67 -27.79
N SER A 550 -1.36 -1.82 -27.90
CA SER A 550 -1.05 -2.67 -26.74
C SER A 550 0.46 -2.71 -26.53
N LEU A 551 0.90 -2.47 -25.29
CA LEU A 551 2.30 -2.44 -24.89
C LEU A 551 2.56 -3.57 -23.90
N LYS A 552 3.50 -4.45 -24.24
CA LYS A 552 3.90 -5.60 -23.40
C LYS A 552 5.39 -5.50 -23.11
N LEU A 553 5.73 -5.32 -21.85
CA LEU A 553 7.09 -5.11 -21.36
C LEU A 553 7.38 -6.05 -20.19
N SER A 554 8.61 -6.55 -20.13
CA SER A 554 9.10 -7.37 -19.02
C SER A 554 10.53 -6.97 -18.66
N GLY A 555 10.86 -6.97 -17.37
CA GLY A 555 12.19 -6.63 -16.86
C GLY A 555 12.26 -5.24 -16.22
N GLU A 556 13.44 -4.62 -16.22
CA GLU A 556 13.73 -3.36 -15.50
C GLU A 556 12.93 -2.16 -16.05
N PHE A 557 12.81 -2.03 -17.37
CA PHE A 557 11.99 -0.95 -17.95
C PHE A 557 10.50 -1.12 -17.61
N ALA A 558 10.02 -2.37 -17.53
CA ALA A 558 8.67 -2.65 -17.06
C ALA A 558 8.49 -2.29 -15.58
N TYR A 559 9.54 -2.39 -14.77
CA TYR A 559 9.54 -2.01 -13.36
C TYR A 559 9.53 -0.49 -13.15
N LEU A 560 10.26 0.28 -13.96
CA LEU A 560 10.13 1.75 -13.97
C LEU A 560 8.69 2.18 -14.29
N LEU A 561 8.07 1.52 -15.26
CA LEU A 561 6.68 1.78 -15.62
C LEU A 561 5.70 1.34 -14.51
N TYR A 562 5.96 0.21 -13.85
CA TYR A 562 5.24 -0.23 -12.66
C TYR A 562 5.26 0.85 -11.57
N LYS A 563 6.46 1.35 -11.21
CA LYS A 563 6.63 2.42 -10.21
C LYS A 563 5.89 3.69 -10.61
N SER A 564 6.04 4.11 -11.86
CA SER A 564 5.38 5.31 -12.42
C SER A 564 3.86 5.21 -12.30
N VAL A 565 3.26 4.11 -12.77
CA VAL A 565 1.81 3.92 -12.71
C VAL A 565 1.31 3.92 -11.27
N TYR A 566 2.01 3.25 -10.36
CA TYR A 566 1.56 3.16 -8.97
C TYR A 566 1.72 4.48 -8.19
N ILE A 567 2.68 5.34 -8.51
CA ILE A 567 2.70 6.73 -8.00
C ILE A 567 1.51 7.51 -8.54
N THR A 568 1.32 7.54 -9.87
CA THR A 568 0.25 8.34 -10.48
C THR A 568 -1.14 7.89 -10.00
N LYS A 569 -1.32 6.61 -9.72
CA LYS A 569 -2.59 6.04 -9.24
C LYS A 569 -2.84 6.25 -7.75
N GLN A 570 -1.89 6.78 -6.98
CA GLN A 570 -2.15 7.14 -5.59
C GLN A 570 -3.29 8.14 -5.49
N VAL A 571 -4.03 8.01 -4.38
CA VAL A 571 -5.31 8.72 -4.21
C VAL A 571 -5.15 10.15 -3.69
N SER A 572 -3.99 10.50 -3.14
CA SER A 572 -3.67 11.82 -2.62
C SER A 572 -2.20 12.18 -2.89
N PHE A 573 -1.92 13.49 -3.00
CA PHE A 573 -0.55 14.02 -3.12
C PHE A 573 0.34 13.57 -1.97
N ARG A 574 -0.20 13.60 -0.73
CA ARG A 574 0.48 13.08 0.46
C ARG A 574 0.99 11.65 0.24
N ASN A 575 0.15 10.76 -0.27
CA ASN A 575 0.55 9.35 -0.46
C ASN A 575 1.59 9.20 -1.57
N ARG A 576 1.54 10.03 -2.63
CA ARG A 576 2.58 10.08 -3.67
C ARG A 576 3.94 10.43 -3.08
N VAL A 577 3.98 11.52 -2.32
CA VAL A 577 5.21 12.00 -1.67
C VAL A 577 5.74 10.97 -0.68
N LEU A 578 4.87 10.40 0.16
CA LEU A 578 5.28 9.38 1.13
C LEU A 578 5.86 8.13 0.46
N ILE A 579 5.26 7.65 -0.63
CA ILE A 579 5.78 6.47 -1.35
C ILE A 579 7.11 6.77 -2.05
N LEU A 580 7.25 7.95 -2.65
CA LEU A 580 8.52 8.40 -3.22
C LEU A 580 9.61 8.43 -2.14
N PHE A 581 9.29 9.00 -0.98
CA PHE A 581 10.19 9.02 0.17
C PHE A 581 10.54 7.62 0.67
N ASP A 582 9.56 6.72 0.79
CA ASP A 582 9.80 5.34 1.21
C ASP A 582 10.71 4.58 0.23
N TRP A 583 10.55 4.79 -1.08
CA TRP A 583 11.41 4.19 -2.10
C TRP A 583 12.83 4.76 -2.08
N LEU A 584 12.95 6.07 -1.93
CA LEU A 584 14.25 6.72 -1.75
C LEU A 584 14.93 6.21 -0.49
N LYS A 585 14.21 6.21 0.65
CA LYS A 585 14.70 5.69 1.93
C LYS A 585 15.11 4.23 1.82
N THR A 586 14.32 3.39 1.15
CA THR A 586 14.66 1.98 0.92
C THR A 586 15.92 1.81 0.07
N GLN A 587 16.14 2.67 -0.91
CA GLN A 587 17.30 2.60 -1.79
C GLN A 587 18.58 3.08 -1.09
N VAL A 588 18.49 4.10 -0.24
CA VAL A 588 19.63 4.72 0.44
C VAL A 588 19.99 3.97 1.73
N PHE A 589 19.00 3.61 2.54
CA PHE A 589 19.19 3.06 3.89
C PHE A 589 18.75 1.58 3.99
N GLY A 590 18.25 1.00 2.91
CA GLY A 590 17.59 -0.31 3.00
C GLY A 590 16.19 -0.22 3.61
N ARG A 591 15.52 -1.36 3.73
CA ARG A 591 14.11 -1.42 4.16
C ARG A 591 13.99 -1.10 5.65
N ASP A 592 12.97 -0.32 6.02
CA ASP A 592 12.77 0.22 7.37
C ASP A 592 12.77 -0.89 8.45
N LEU A 593 13.94 -1.04 9.07
CA LEU A 593 14.26 -1.91 10.21
C LEU A 593 15.20 -1.19 11.21
N GLU A 594 15.52 0.09 11.00
CA GLU A 594 16.67 0.77 11.62
C GLU A 594 16.33 1.46 12.93
N PHE A 595 15.21 2.19 13.04
CA PHE A 595 14.85 2.86 14.30
C PHE A 595 14.66 1.87 15.46
N ASP A 596 14.18 0.67 15.17
CA ASP A 596 14.10 -0.43 16.15
C ASP A 596 15.50 -0.93 16.54
N LYS A 597 16.44 -1.04 15.59
CA LYS A 597 17.85 -1.37 15.85
C LYS A 597 18.51 -0.28 16.69
N GLU A 598 18.34 0.98 16.34
CA GLU A 598 18.93 2.15 17.01
C GLU A 598 18.38 2.31 18.43
N ALA A 599 17.05 2.21 18.63
CA ALA A 599 16.47 2.25 19.97
C ALA A 599 16.89 1.05 20.81
N ALA A 600 16.94 -0.16 20.24
CA ALA A 600 17.47 -1.33 20.94
C ALA A 600 18.95 -1.15 21.32
N HIS A 601 19.74 -0.54 20.43
CA HIS A 601 21.13 -0.20 20.69
C HIS A 601 21.26 0.80 21.85
N LEU A 602 20.48 1.89 21.85
CA LEU A 602 20.43 2.87 22.93
C LEU A 602 20.08 2.22 24.29
N LEU A 603 19.10 1.31 24.30
CA LEU A 603 18.74 0.55 25.49
C LEU A 603 19.86 -0.39 25.93
N ALA A 604 20.52 -1.08 25.00
CA ALA A 604 21.65 -1.96 25.28
C ALA A 604 22.84 -1.18 25.87
N MET A 605 23.15 0.01 25.34
CA MET A 605 24.21 0.87 25.86
C MET A 605 23.88 1.38 27.26
N HIS A 606 22.63 1.79 27.51
CA HIS A 606 22.19 2.12 28.87
C HIS A 606 22.34 0.93 29.81
N GLN A 607 21.88 -0.27 29.44
CA GLN A 607 22.00 -1.48 30.27
C GLN A 607 23.45 -1.86 30.55
N LYS A 608 24.35 -1.65 29.59
CA LYS A 608 25.78 -1.95 29.71
C LYS A 608 26.49 -0.99 30.66
N HIS A 609 26.16 0.30 30.60
CA HIS A 609 26.94 1.36 31.25
C HIS A 609 26.28 2.01 32.46
N CYS A 610 24.96 1.84 32.65
CA CYS A 610 24.19 2.42 33.75
C CYS A 610 23.62 1.35 34.69
N SER A 611 23.49 1.68 35.98
CA SER A 611 22.85 0.81 36.97
C SER A 611 21.35 1.08 37.07
N GLY A 612 20.54 0.01 37.01
CA GLY A 612 19.09 0.06 37.19
C GLY A 612 18.30 0.26 35.87
N PRO A 613 16.97 0.17 35.92
CA PRO A 613 16.11 0.39 34.76
C PRO A 613 16.02 1.88 34.39
N MET A 614 16.02 2.18 33.10
CA MET A 614 15.84 3.54 32.58
C MET A 614 14.47 4.09 32.98
N GLN A 615 14.43 5.26 33.62
CA GLN A 615 13.20 5.95 34.03
C GLN A 615 12.91 7.15 33.12
N HIS A 616 13.96 7.81 32.63
CA HIS A 616 13.82 9.01 31.80
C HIS A 616 14.85 9.05 30.66
N PHE A 617 14.34 9.21 29.44
CA PHE A 617 15.12 9.40 28.22
C PHE A 617 14.99 10.83 27.68
N LEU A 618 16.09 11.42 27.23
CA LEU A 618 16.10 12.75 26.63
C LEU A 618 16.62 12.67 25.19
N GLU A 619 15.84 13.14 24.23
CA GLU A 619 16.25 13.26 22.83
C GLU A 619 16.36 14.73 22.46
N VAL A 620 17.57 15.17 22.11
CA VAL A 620 17.88 16.56 21.71
C VAL A 620 17.95 16.65 20.19
N ALA A 621 17.34 17.71 19.63
CA ALA A 621 17.03 17.82 18.21
C ALA A 621 16.15 16.65 17.73
N CYS A 622 15.05 16.41 18.46
CA CYS A 622 14.25 15.21 18.29
C CYS A 622 13.49 15.14 16.96
N GLY A 623 13.30 16.27 16.26
CA GLY A 623 12.48 16.35 15.07
C GLY A 623 11.09 15.72 15.33
N PRO A 624 10.72 14.61 14.65
CA PRO A 624 9.46 13.90 14.88
C PRO A 624 9.42 13.00 16.13
N ALA A 625 10.52 12.93 16.90
CA ALA A 625 10.71 12.16 18.14
C ALA A 625 10.45 10.66 18.02
N ARG A 626 10.95 10.04 16.95
CA ARG A 626 10.74 8.61 16.69
C ARG A 626 11.46 7.72 17.70
N HIS A 627 12.70 8.03 18.06
CA HIS A 627 13.46 7.27 19.05
C HIS A 627 12.90 7.43 20.46
N ALA A 628 12.57 8.65 20.87
CA ALA A 628 11.95 8.90 22.17
C ALA A 628 10.60 8.20 22.33
N ALA A 629 9.73 8.27 21.31
CA ALA A 629 8.46 7.56 21.35
C ALA A 629 8.65 6.03 21.42
N LEU A 630 9.64 5.50 20.72
CA LEU A 630 9.96 4.08 20.71
C LEU A 630 10.52 3.62 22.06
N ILE A 631 11.45 4.36 22.65
CA ILE A 631 12.03 4.08 23.98
C ILE A 631 10.98 4.19 25.08
N ALA A 632 10.12 5.22 25.04
CA ALA A 632 9.01 5.35 26.00
C ALA A 632 8.08 4.13 25.94
N ARG A 633 7.84 3.61 24.74
CA ARG A 633 7.03 2.40 24.53
C ARG A 633 7.70 1.12 25.02
N THR A 634 8.99 0.93 24.73
CA THR A 634 9.68 -0.36 24.92
C THR A 634 10.29 -0.50 26.31
N ALA A 635 10.84 0.58 26.87
CA ALA A 635 11.44 0.58 28.20
C ALA A 635 10.45 0.93 29.31
N GLY A 636 9.25 1.44 28.97
CA GLY A 636 8.31 1.99 29.93
C GLY A 636 8.83 3.25 30.64
N ALA A 637 9.87 3.87 30.10
CA ALA A 637 10.44 5.12 30.59
C ALA A 637 9.56 6.31 30.16
N THR A 638 9.67 7.40 30.90
CA THR A 638 9.25 8.70 30.37
C THR A 638 10.29 9.20 29.37
N ALA A 639 9.89 10.00 28.38
CA ALA A 639 10.84 10.62 27.48
C ALA A 639 10.52 12.09 27.20
N THR A 640 11.57 12.86 26.93
CA THR A 640 11.50 14.28 26.58
C THR A 640 12.15 14.50 25.23
N GLY A 641 11.38 15.04 24.28
CA GLY A 641 11.88 15.47 22.97
C GLY A 641 12.08 16.98 22.96
N LEU A 642 13.29 17.42 22.64
CA LEU A 642 13.67 18.83 22.52
C LEU A 642 13.92 19.16 21.05
N ASP A 643 13.29 20.22 20.53
CA ASP A 643 13.54 20.71 19.17
C ASP A 643 13.39 22.24 19.09
N LEU A 644 14.11 22.88 18.17
CA LEU A 644 14.01 24.33 17.95
C LEU A 644 12.67 24.71 17.29
N SER A 645 12.12 23.81 16.48
CA SER A 645 10.99 24.07 15.59
C SER A 645 9.62 23.78 16.24
N PRO A 646 8.76 24.79 16.43
CA PRO A 646 7.40 24.57 16.94
C PRO A 646 6.54 23.69 16.04
N SER A 647 6.75 23.72 14.72
CA SER A 647 6.00 22.87 13.78
C SER A 647 6.42 21.41 13.90
N MET A 648 7.72 21.14 14.09
CA MET A 648 8.22 19.78 14.31
C MET A 648 7.73 19.21 15.63
N LEU A 649 7.74 19.99 16.71
CA LEU A 649 7.21 19.52 18.00
C LEU A 649 5.72 19.19 17.95
N ARG A 650 4.90 20.02 17.29
CA ARG A 650 3.48 19.69 17.06
C ARG A 650 3.30 18.40 16.26
N PHE A 651 4.19 18.15 15.30
CA PHE A 651 4.18 16.90 14.55
C PHE A 651 4.60 15.71 15.42
N ALA A 652 5.62 15.87 16.26
CA ALA A 652 6.10 14.86 17.19
C ALA A 652 5.03 14.49 18.24
N GLU A 653 4.32 15.49 18.78
CA GLU A 653 3.16 15.30 19.68
C GLU A 653 2.09 14.41 19.03
N GLN A 654 1.75 14.68 17.76
CA GLN A 654 0.78 13.88 17.02
C GLN A 654 1.27 12.44 16.80
N GLN A 655 2.57 12.24 16.52
CA GLN A 655 3.15 10.89 16.37
C GLN A 655 3.13 10.13 17.70
N ALA A 656 3.52 10.77 18.81
CA ALA A 656 3.50 10.17 20.15
C ALA A 656 2.08 9.79 20.60
N ALA A 657 1.10 10.65 20.32
CA ALA A 657 -0.32 10.37 20.56
C ALA A 657 -0.79 9.17 19.74
N ALA A 658 -0.46 9.13 18.44
CA ALA A 658 -0.80 8.02 17.55
C ALA A 658 -0.13 6.69 17.97
N ALA A 659 1.05 6.77 18.58
CA ALA A 659 1.80 5.62 19.09
C ALA A 659 1.35 5.15 20.50
N GLY A 660 0.37 5.83 21.12
CA GLY A 660 -0.15 5.47 22.44
C GLY A 660 0.77 5.80 23.61
N VAL A 661 1.81 6.60 23.39
CA VAL A 661 2.82 7.00 24.40
C VAL A 661 2.75 8.47 24.78
N GLY A 662 1.74 9.21 24.31
CA GLY A 662 1.60 10.64 24.60
C GLY A 662 1.63 11.00 26.09
N GLY A 663 1.12 10.12 26.97
CA GLY A 663 1.17 10.33 28.43
C GLY A 663 2.56 10.12 29.06
N SER A 664 3.47 9.48 28.35
CA SER A 664 4.87 9.24 28.76
C SER A 664 5.86 10.16 28.04
N MET A 665 5.36 11.03 27.15
CA MET A 665 6.15 11.91 26.31
C MET A 665 5.96 13.37 26.70
N ARG A 666 7.05 14.14 26.69
CA ARG A 666 7.04 15.59 26.87
C ARG A 666 7.81 16.24 25.74
N PHE A 667 7.36 17.39 25.29
CA PHE A 667 7.97 18.12 24.19
C PHE A 667 8.35 19.52 24.64
N MET A 668 9.56 19.93 24.29
CA MET A 668 10.12 21.21 24.71
C MET A 668 10.71 21.94 23.52
N GLN A 669 10.28 23.19 23.33
CA GLN A 669 10.91 24.07 22.36
C GLN A 669 12.17 24.68 22.97
N ALA A 670 13.33 24.34 22.42
CA ALA A 670 14.59 24.95 22.80
C ALA A 670 15.63 24.84 21.68
N ASP A 671 16.57 25.77 21.69
CA ASP A 671 17.77 25.69 20.86
C ASP A 671 18.86 24.95 21.64
N MET A 672 19.34 23.82 21.13
CA MET A 672 20.38 23.04 21.78
C MET A 672 21.72 23.78 21.88
N THR A 673 21.93 24.81 21.08
CA THR A 673 23.16 25.62 21.07
C THR A 673 23.19 26.68 22.18
N GLN A 674 22.09 26.87 22.91
CA GLN A 674 21.93 27.90 23.92
C GLN A 674 21.92 27.30 25.33
N GLU A 675 22.24 28.11 26.35
CA GLU A 675 22.12 27.71 27.76
C GLU A 675 20.69 27.85 28.30
N GLY A 676 20.37 27.12 29.37
CA GLY A 676 19.15 27.29 30.16
C GLY A 676 17.99 26.34 29.84
N TRP A 677 18.10 25.48 28.83
CA TRP A 677 17.05 24.50 28.51
C TRP A 677 17.07 23.27 29.43
N ALA A 678 18.23 22.89 29.97
CA ALA A 678 18.37 21.78 30.90
C ALA A 678 17.56 22.00 32.20
N ALA A 679 17.42 23.26 32.63
CA ALA A 679 16.59 23.61 33.79
C ALA A 679 15.10 23.37 33.57
N GLN A 680 14.66 23.25 32.30
CA GLN A 680 13.28 22.98 31.92
C GLN A 680 13.01 21.48 31.72
N VAL A 681 14.06 20.65 31.68
CA VAL A 681 13.93 19.20 31.60
C VAL A 681 13.44 18.67 32.96
N GLU A 682 12.30 17.98 32.95
CA GLU A 682 11.70 17.46 34.18
C GLU A 682 12.44 16.24 34.72
N GLY A 683 13.38 16.51 35.62
CA GLY A 683 14.23 15.50 36.23
C GLY A 683 15.45 15.18 35.34
N PRO A 684 16.55 14.69 35.94
CA PRO A 684 17.74 14.38 35.18
C PRO A 684 17.55 13.04 34.43
N ALA A 685 17.91 13.04 33.14
CA ALA A 685 17.80 11.87 32.27
C ALA A 685 18.79 10.77 32.68
N ASP A 686 18.36 9.52 32.57
CA ASP A 686 19.22 8.33 32.68
C ASP A 686 20.06 8.13 31.42
N LEU A 687 19.45 8.44 30.27
CA LEU A 687 20.06 8.40 28.95
C LEU A 687 19.63 9.64 28.16
N ALA A 688 20.58 10.38 27.61
CA ALA A 688 20.34 11.39 26.60
C ALA A 688 20.92 10.97 25.24
N ALA A 689 20.32 11.44 24.15
CA ALA A 689 20.80 11.19 22.80
C ALA A 689 20.75 12.45 21.92
N VAL A 690 21.79 12.63 21.11
CA VAL A 690 21.83 13.60 20.00
C VAL A 690 22.12 12.79 18.74
N LEU A 691 21.11 12.57 17.91
CA LEU A 691 21.15 11.62 16.80
C LEU A 691 21.07 12.33 15.44
N LEU A 692 21.20 11.54 14.36
CA LEU A 692 21.09 11.97 12.96
C LEU A 692 22.07 13.08 12.59
N GLY A 693 23.26 13.09 13.22
CA GLY A 693 24.29 14.10 12.99
C GLY A 693 23.92 15.50 13.50
N SER A 694 22.87 15.65 14.31
CA SER A 694 22.36 16.97 14.74
C SER A 694 23.41 17.82 15.46
N LEU A 695 24.37 17.20 16.14
CA LEU A 695 25.46 17.92 16.80
C LEU A 695 26.27 18.81 15.82
N ALA A 696 26.29 18.49 14.53
CA ALA A 696 26.95 19.28 13.49
C ALA A 696 26.42 20.73 13.38
N HIS A 697 25.24 21.02 13.93
CA HIS A 697 24.70 22.38 14.00
C HIS A 697 25.28 23.23 15.15
N CYS A 698 26.15 22.68 15.99
CA CYS A 698 26.96 23.46 16.94
C CYS A 698 28.17 24.06 16.21
N LEU A 699 27.97 25.20 15.56
CA LEU A 699 28.89 25.75 14.56
C LEU A 699 30.22 26.27 15.11
N ASP A 700 30.28 26.57 16.41
CA ASP A 700 31.48 27.07 17.06
C ASP A 700 31.70 26.39 18.42
N ASN A 701 32.81 26.73 19.06
CA ASN A 701 33.18 26.18 20.37
C ASN A 701 32.24 26.64 21.49
N GLU A 702 31.68 27.83 21.44
CA GLU A 702 30.77 28.32 22.47
C GLU A 702 29.45 27.56 22.42
N ALA A 703 28.88 27.37 21.23
CA ALA A 703 27.68 26.56 20.99
C ALA A 703 27.89 25.10 21.39
N ALA A 704 29.04 24.50 21.05
CA ALA A 704 29.36 23.14 21.46
C ALA A 704 29.52 23.03 22.98
N LEU A 705 30.18 24.00 23.63
CA LEU A 705 30.33 24.04 25.09
C LEU A 705 28.99 24.26 25.80
N ALA A 706 28.12 25.12 25.26
CA ALA A 706 26.78 25.34 25.78
C ALA A 706 25.94 24.05 25.68
N CYS A 707 25.90 23.42 24.50
CA CYS A 707 25.20 22.17 24.27
C CYS A 707 25.68 21.05 25.21
N PHE A 708 26.99 20.79 25.27
CA PHE A 708 27.54 19.79 26.18
C PHE A 708 27.37 20.15 27.66
N GLY A 709 27.45 21.44 28.01
CA GLY A 709 27.24 21.94 29.37
C GLY A 709 25.81 21.69 29.85
N GLU A 710 24.82 21.99 29.00
CA GLU A 710 23.42 21.71 29.25
C GLU A 710 23.12 20.21 29.31
N LEU A 711 23.68 19.41 28.38
CA LEU A 711 23.61 17.95 28.47
C LEU A 711 24.22 17.43 29.79
N GLY A 712 25.31 18.02 30.26
CA GLY A 712 25.95 17.68 31.53
C GLY A 712 25.14 18.08 32.77
N ARG A 713 24.22 19.05 32.64
CA ARG A 713 23.24 19.44 33.65
C ARG A 713 21.98 18.56 33.58
N ALA A 714 21.58 18.17 32.37
CA ALA A 714 20.37 17.39 32.10
C ALA A 714 20.54 15.88 32.36
N VAL A 715 21.75 15.33 32.28
CA VAL A 715 22.02 13.90 32.53
C VAL A 715 22.48 13.68 33.97
N ARG A 716 21.88 12.69 34.67
CA ARG A 716 22.23 12.41 36.06
C ARG A 716 23.67 11.89 36.21
N PRO A 717 24.31 12.04 37.39
CA PRO A 717 25.56 11.34 37.70
C PRO A 717 25.45 9.83 37.46
N GLY A 718 26.39 9.26 36.70
CA GLY A 718 26.37 7.86 36.27
C GLY A 718 25.38 7.53 35.16
N GLY A 719 24.65 8.50 34.61
CA GLY A 719 23.83 8.36 33.40
C GLY A 719 24.68 8.40 32.12
N LEU A 720 24.04 8.19 30.97
CA LEU A 720 24.70 8.07 29.67
C LEU A 720 24.25 9.15 28.68
N LEU A 721 25.15 9.56 27.80
CA LEU A 721 24.89 10.39 26.63
C LEU A 721 25.38 9.61 25.40
N VAL A 722 24.55 9.50 24.38
CA VAL A 722 24.91 8.89 23.10
C VAL A 722 24.87 9.95 22.00
N LEU A 723 25.94 10.03 21.23
CA LEU A 723 26.08 10.98 20.13
C LEU A 723 26.25 10.19 18.83
N GLU A 724 25.43 10.48 17.83
CA GLU A 724 25.67 10.06 16.45
C GLU A 724 26.32 11.22 15.69
N LEU A 725 27.45 10.93 15.06
CA LEU A 725 28.29 11.91 14.38
C LEU A 725 28.59 11.44 12.96
N PRO A 726 28.86 12.38 12.02
CA PRO A 726 29.55 12.07 10.79
C PRO A 726 30.81 11.22 11.03
N HIS A 727 31.23 10.45 10.03
CA HIS A 727 32.36 9.57 10.26
C HIS A 727 33.65 10.38 10.31
N PRO A 728 34.59 10.13 11.25
CA PRO A 728 35.82 10.91 11.35
C PRO A 728 36.69 10.88 10.09
N SER A 729 36.53 9.88 9.22
CA SER A 729 37.20 9.85 7.92
C SER A 729 36.77 10.99 7.00
N ASP A 730 35.56 11.53 7.16
CA ASP A 730 35.04 12.59 6.31
C ASP A 730 35.93 13.85 6.35
N LEU A 731 36.61 14.06 7.49
CA LEU A 731 37.55 15.16 7.72
C LEU A 731 38.91 14.98 7.03
N TRP A 732 39.33 13.74 6.76
CA TRP A 732 40.72 13.41 6.37
C TRP A 732 40.85 12.59 5.08
N GLY A 733 39.77 11.93 4.64
CA GLY A 733 39.77 10.87 3.63
C GLY A 733 39.45 11.33 2.21
N GLY A 734 39.34 12.64 1.96
CA GLY A 734 39.05 13.19 0.63
C GLY A 734 37.61 13.67 0.42
N TYR A 735 36.62 13.17 1.15
CA TYR A 735 35.20 13.55 0.98
C TYR A 735 34.90 15.05 1.16
N CYS A 736 35.52 15.71 2.14
CA CYS A 736 35.36 17.16 2.36
C CYS A 736 36.44 18.01 1.66
N LEU A 737 37.45 17.38 1.02
CA LEU A 737 38.69 18.04 0.55
C LEU A 737 38.95 17.87 -0.95
N GLU A 738 38.31 16.92 -1.62
CA GLU A 738 38.42 16.72 -3.06
C GLU A 738 37.45 17.66 -3.79
N ASP A 739 37.95 18.39 -4.80
CA ASP A 739 37.20 19.26 -5.73
C ASP A 739 36.14 18.48 -6.56
N ASP A 740 35.87 17.21 -6.27
CA ASP A 740 34.84 16.43 -6.96
C ASP A 740 33.45 16.81 -6.43
N GLN A 741 32.96 17.86 -7.09
CA GLN A 741 31.62 18.46 -7.07
C GLN A 741 30.48 17.43 -7.00
N PHE A 742 30.18 16.93 -5.80
CA PHE A 742 29.00 16.09 -5.58
C PHE A 742 27.77 16.97 -5.37
N VAL A 743 27.17 17.40 -6.48
CA VAL A 743 25.85 18.04 -6.52
C VAL A 743 24.78 16.94 -6.54
N GLU A 744 24.17 16.69 -5.38
CA GLU A 744 22.98 15.86 -5.25
C GLU A 744 21.74 16.72 -5.52
N ALA A 745 21.36 16.81 -6.79
CA ALA A 745 20.14 17.49 -7.23
C ALA A 745 19.02 16.48 -7.48
N TRP A 746 17.83 16.76 -6.96
CA TRP A 746 16.62 16.02 -7.29
C TRP A 746 15.43 16.97 -7.38
N ASP A 747 14.60 16.80 -8.41
CA ASP A 747 13.41 17.60 -8.63
C ASP A 747 12.12 16.81 -8.42
N ALA A 748 11.06 17.53 -8.05
CA ALA A 748 9.73 17.01 -7.82
C ALA A 748 8.70 17.96 -8.44
N GLU A 749 8.05 17.52 -9.52
CA GLU A 749 6.95 18.26 -10.13
C GLU A 749 5.66 18.19 -9.29
N SER A 750 4.93 19.30 -9.21
CA SER A 750 3.56 19.31 -8.70
C SER A 750 2.67 18.49 -9.61
N ASP A 751 1.62 17.94 -9.02
CA ASP A 751 0.75 16.96 -9.66
C ASP A 751 0.04 17.46 -10.94
N ASP A 752 -0.02 18.77 -11.17
CA ASP A 752 -0.60 19.43 -12.35
C ASP A 752 0.45 19.86 -13.39
N GLY A 753 1.73 19.59 -13.14
CA GLY A 753 2.87 20.03 -13.95
C GLY A 753 3.03 21.56 -13.97
N SER A 754 2.29 22.28 -13.12
CA SER A 754 2.37 23.74 -13.08
C SER A 754 3.56 24.22 -12.27
N ARG A 755 4.14 23.38 -11.39
CA ARG A 755 5.32 23.70 -10.57
C ARG A 755 6.34 22.58 -10.53
N THR A 756 7.63 22.89 -10.37
CA THR A 756 8.70 21.89 -10.19
C THR A 756 9.60 22.30 -9.04
N VAL A 757 9.69 21.51 -7.98
CA VAL A 757 10.57 21.78 -6.83
C VAL A 757 11.87 21.00 -6.99
N LEU A 758 12.93 21.68 -7.39
CA LEU A 758 14.30 21.18 -7.47
C LEU A 758 15.02 21.42 -6.14
N VAL A 759 15.44 20.35 -5.47
CA VAL A 759 16.28 20.39 -4.27
C VAL A 759 17.70 19.99 -4.63
N GLU A 760 18.67 20.85 -4.35
CA GLU A 760 20.08 20.66 -4.71
C GLU A 760 20.94 20.69 -3.46
N TRP A 761 21.65 19.61 -3.17
CA TRP A 761 22.64 19.53 -2.09
C TRP A 761 24.03 19.53 -2.69
N GLY A 762 24.88 20.46 -2.27
CA GLY A 762 26.18 20.61 -2.92
C GLY A 762 26.11 21.58 -4.09
N ARG A 763 27.00 22.56 -4.15
CA ARG A 763 27.24 23.39 -5.35
C ARG A 763 28.74 23.70 -5.49
N GLU A 764 29.14 24.11 -6.70
CA GLU A 764 30.47 24.65 -6.94
C GLU A 764 30.71 25.86 -6.02
N GLY A 765 31.69 25.75 -5.11
CA GLY A 765 31.95 26.74 -4.06
C GLY A 765 31.59 26.30 -2.64
N ASP A 766 30.92 25.16 -2.46
CA ASP A 766 30.84 24.50 -1.15
C ASP A 766 32.25 24.17 -0.70
N ALA A 767 32.61 24.70 0.46
CA ALA A 767 33.96 24.64 0.96
C ALA A 767 33.93 24.09 2.37
N PHE A 768 34.84 23.16 2.63
CA PHE A 768 35.23 22.83 3.98
C PHE A 768 36.27 23.85 4.45
N ASP A 769 35.88 24.69 5.40
CA ASP A 769 36.82 25.56 6.10
C ASP A 769 37.60 24.71 7.12
N LEU A 770 38.85 24.43 6.79
CA LEU A 770 39.76 23.66 7.65
C LEU A 770 40.08 24.37 8.99
N GLN A 771 40.02 25.69 9.06
CA GLN A 771 40.32 26.44 10.29
C GLN A 771 39.13 26.40 11.25
N GLU A 772 37.93 26.62 10.72
CA GLU A 772 36.69 26.62 11.50
C GLU A 772 36.06 25.22 11.62
N GLN A 773 36.57 24.23 10.87
CA GLN A 773 36.02 22.88 10.72
C GLN A 773 34.56 22.86 10.25
N LEU A 774 34.18 23.86 9.46
CA LEU A 774 32.82 24.04 8.94
C LEU A 774 32.75 23.59 7.49
N LEU A 775 31.89 22.61 7.23
CA LEU A 775 31.42 22.32 5.89
C LEU A 775 30.25 23.26 5.59
N HIS A 776 30.47 24.23 4.71
CA HIS A 776 29.40 25.08 4.19
C HIS A 776 28.74 24.36 3.03
N ARG A 777 27.63 23.68 3.30
CA ARG A 777 26.92 22.91 2.27
C ARG A 777 25.74 23.70 1.75
N THR A 778 25.72 23.98 0.46
CA THR A 778 24.61 24.67 -0.17
C THR A 778 23.43 23.71 -0.33
N VAL A 779 22.27 24.16 0.12
CA VAL A 779 20.96 23.54 -0.06
C VAL A 779 20.11 24.49 -0.89
N GLY A 780 19.96 24.19 -2.18
CA GLY A 780 19.01 24.86 -3.05
C GLY A 780 17.64 24.22 -2.98
N LEU A 781 16.58 25.01 -2.98
CA LEU A 781 15.20 24.60 -3.10
C LEU A 781 14.51 25.55 -4.08
N SER A 782 14.46 25.15 -5.34
CA SER A 782 13.98 25.95 -6.47
C SER A 782 12.64 25.43 -6.94
N VAL A 783 11.58 26.17 -6.67
CA VAL A 783 10.24 25.97 -7.23
C VAL A 783 10.14 26.72 -8.55
N TYR A 784 9.97 25.99 -9.64
CA TYR A 784 9.64 26.51 -10.98
C TYR A 784 8.12 26.51 -11.16
N GLU A 785 7.60 27.38 -12.03
CA GLU A 785 6.26 27.34 -12.61
C GLU A 785 6.36 27.21 -14.14
N GLY A 786 6.29 25.98 -14.67
CA GLY A 786 6.72 25.71 -16.06
C GLY A 786 8.24 25.83 -16.22
N ASP A 787 8.70 26.53 -17.26
CA ASP A 787 10.15 26.82 -17.45
C ASP A 787 10.61 28.05 -16.64
N ASP A 788 9.68 28.83 -16.08
CA ASP A 788 9.96 30.05 -15.32
C ASP A 788 10.20 29.73 -13.84
N LEU A 789 11.28 30.25 -13.23
CA LEU A 789 11.52 30.05 -11.79
C LEU A 789 10.52 30.88 -10.95
N ALA A 790 9.66 30.20 -10.19
CA ALA A 790 8.63 30.83 -9.35
C ALA A 790 9.20 31.34 -8.01
N SER A 791 9.99 30.51 -7.34
CA SER A 791 10.71 30.88 -6.12
C SER A 791 11.90 29.95 -5.92
N SER A 792 13.09 30.48 -5.68
CA SER A 792 14.24 29.67 -5.26
C SER A 792 14.73 30.19 -3.92
N GLU A 793 14.84 29.29 -2.96
CA GLU A 793 15.56 29.53 -1.73
C GLU A 793 16.83 28.70 -1.78
N VAL A 794 17.96 29.36 -1.64
CA VAL A 794 19.25 28.68 -1.54
C VAL A 794 19.79 29.07 -0.19
N GLU A 795 19.92 28.08 0.68
CA GLU A 795 20.48 28.26 2.01
C GLU A 795 21.82 27.54 2.06
N VAL A 796 22.86 28.25 2.50
CA VAL A 796 24.11 27.60 2.86
C VAL A 796 23.94 27.13 4.30
N VAL A 797 23.89 25.82 4.50
CA VAL A 797 23.76 25.21 5.82
C VAL A 797 25.16 24.85 6.30
N PRO A 798 25.72 25.60 7.26
CA PRO A 798 26.98 25.24 7.89
C PRO A 798 26.80 23.97 8.73
N GLN A 799 27.74 23.04 8.60
CA GLN A 799 27.83 21.83 9.39
C GLN A 799 29.24 21.67 9.92
N ARG A 800 29.39 21.74 11.25
CA ARG A 800 30.67 21.51 11.89
C ARG A 800 31.00 20.03 11.92
N GLN A 801 32.23 19.69 11.55
CA GLN A 801 32.77 18.36 11.69
C GLN A 801 33.57 18.23 12.97
N PHE A 802 33.26 17.23 13.78
CA PHE A 802 33.93 16.98 15.06
C PHE A 802 34.90 15.82 14.96
N THR A 803 36.13 16.04 15.41
CA THR A 803 37.06 14.94 15.66
C THR A 803 36.71 14.23 16.98
N LEU A 804 37.07 12.96 17.11
CA LEU A 804 36.86 12.24 18.38
C LEU A 804 37.64 12.86 19.55
N GLN A 805 38.78 13.48 19.26
CA GLN A 805 39.57 14.22 20.25
C GLN A 805 38.81 15.43 20.79
N GLU A 806 38.13 16.18 19.91
CA GLU A 806 37.24 17.28 20.35
C GLU A 806 36.07 16.76 21.18
N ILE A 807 35.44 15.66 20.76
CA ILE A 807 34.35 15.03 21.52
C ILE A 807 34.82 14.63 22.91
N ASP A 808 36.01 14.02 23.05
CA ASP A 808 36.59 13.69 24.37
C ASP A 808 36.89 14.93 25.22
N LEU A 809 37.38 16.02 24.63
CA LEU A 809 37.62 17.27 25.35
C LEU A 809 36.32 17.94 25.82
N LEU A 810 35.33 18.05 24.95
CA LEU A 810 34.00 18.59 25.27
C LEU A 810 33.29 17.74 26.33
N ALA A 811 33.40 16.42 26.21
CA ALA A 811 32.93 15.46 27.21
C ALA A 811 33.55 15.77 28.59
N ARG A 812 34.88 15.85 28.67
CA ARG A 812 35.59 16.10 29.94
C ARG A 812 35.25 17.46 30.53
N ALA A 813 35.16 18.51 29.70
CA ALA A 813 34.80 19.86 30.13
C ALA A 813 33.40 19.89 30.77
N SER A 814 32.48 19.06 30.27
CA SER A 814 31.11 18.95 30.78
C SER A 814 30.92 17.81 31.79
N GLY A 815 32.04 17.22 32.23
CA GLY A 815 32.14 16.15 33.21
C GLY A 815 31.53 14.81 32.79
N PHE A 816 31.58 14.53 31.50
CA PHE A 816 31.46 13.18 30.95
C PHE A 816 32.84 12.54 30.78
N GLU A 817 32.84 11.24 30.53
CA GLU A 817 33.96 10.48 30.02
C GLU A 817 33.48 9.60 28.86
N VAL A 818 34.25 9.55 27.77
CA VAL A 818 33.96 8.64 26.65
C VAL A 818 34.23 7.21 27.14
N VAL A 819 33.22 6.36 27.11
CA VAL A 819 33.33 4.96 27.54
C VAL A 819 33.41 3.99 26.37
N GLU A 820 32.87 4.37 25.22
CA GLU A 820 32.81 3.54 24.03
C GLU A 820 32.63 4.39 22.77
N VAL A 821 33.26 3.98 21.67
CA VAL A 821 33.03 4.55 20.34
C VAL A 821 33.05 3.41 19.34
N HIS A 822 32.06 3.37 18.45
CA HIS A 822 31.91 2.34 17.43
C HIS A 822 31.16 2.90 16.21
N GLY A 823 31.08 2.12 15.14
CA GLY A 823 30.36 2.47 13.91
C GLY A 823 28.88 2.06 13.94
N ASP A 824 28.06 2.78 13.18
CA ASP A 824 26.72 2.36 12.68
C ASP A 824 25.76 1.65 13.68
N PHE A 825 25.61 2.21 14.88
CA PHE A 825 24.78 1.64 15.97
C PHE A 825 25.02 0.14 16.23
N ASP A 826 26.26 -0.32 16.02
CA ASP A 826 26.71 -1.67 16.30
C ASP A 826 28.03 -1.64 17.07
N ALA A 827 27.98 -2.03 18.35
CA ALA A 827 29.13 -2.05 19.23
C ALA A 827 30.24 -3.03 18.80
N ALA A 828 29.95 -3.94 17.86
CA ALA A 828 30.94 -4.84 17.28
C ALA A 828 31.72 -4.22 16.11
N ILE A 829 31.23 -3.12 15.53
CA ILE A 829 31.85 -2.45 14.38
C ILE A 829 32.80 -1.37 14.88
N GLY A 830 34.11 -1.58 14.75
CA GLY A 830 35.11 -0.53 14.99
C GLY A 830 35.02 0.58 13.93
N LEU A 831 35.53 1.78 14.21
CA LEU A 831 35.49 2.90 13.26
C LEU A 831 36.40 2.72 12.04
N GLU A 832 37.39 1.85 12.15
CA GLU A 832 38.25 1.44 11.04
C GLU A 832 37.56 0.48 10.07
N HIS A 833 36.35 0.01 10.39
CA HIS A 833 35.60 -0.92 9.58
C HIS A 833 34.96 -0.23 8.36
N GLU A 834 34.94 -0.91 7.21
CA GLU A 834 34.40 -0.35 5.96
C GLU A 834 32.91 0.01 6.03
N ASP A 835 32.16 -0.66 6.91
CA ASP A 835 30.73 -0.39 7.15
C ASP A 835 30.45 0.69 8.22
N ALA A 836 31.48 1.35 8.77
CA ALA A 836 31.32 2.42 9.76
C ALA A 836 30.95 3.77 9.11
N TYR A 837 29.82 3.86 8.41
CA TYR A 837 29.41 5.10 7.70
C TYR A 837 29.07 6.27 8.64
N ARG A 838 28.85 5.99 9.93
CA ARG A 838 28.61 6.95 11.01
C ARG A 838 29.41 6.54 12.23
N SER A 839 29.78 7.51 13.05
CA SER A 839 30.38 7.22 14.36
C SER A 839 29.36 7.43 15.48
N VAL A 840 29.31 6.49 16.41
CA VAL A 840 28.47 6.54 17.60
C VAL A 840 29.38 6.59 18.82
N ALA A 841 29.31 7.68 19.58
CA ALA A 841 30.08 7.87 20.80
C ALA A 841 29.16 7.74 22.03
N CYS A 842 29.53 6.86 22.96
CA CYS A 842 28.86 6.68 24.25
C CYS A 842 29.69 7.34 25.36
N LEU A 843 29.06 8.26 26.09
CA LEU A 843 29.67 9.12 27.09
C LEU A 843 28.99 8.93 28.44
N ARG A 844 29.72 8.55 29.48
CA ARG A 844 29.17 8.37 30.83
C ARG A 844 29.36 9.64 31.67
N ARG A 845 28.33 10.06 32.39
CA ARG A 845 28.42 11.19 33.33
C ARG A 845 29.21 10.77 34.57
N ARG A 846 30.27 11.52 34.90
CA ARG A 846 31.09 11.25 36.10
C ARG A 846 30.26 11.37 37.38
N GLN A 847 30.57 10.53 38.36
CA GLN A 847 30.05 10.71 39.73
C GLN A 847 30.71 11.96 40.34
N ALA A 848 29.95 12.73 41.12
CA ALA A 848 30.54 13.82 41.90
C ALA A 848 31.57 13.22 42.86
N ALA A 849 32.80 13.75 42.84
CA ALA A 849 33.90 13.31 43.70
C ALA A 849 33.66 13.65 45.17
#